data_AF-A0A6H0XWJ6-F1
#
_entry.id   AF-A0A6H0XWJ6-F1
#
_cell.length_a   1.000
_cell.length_b   1.000
_cell.length_c   1.000
_cell.angle_alpha   90.00
_cell.angle_beta   90.00
_cell.angle_gamma   90.00
#
_symmetry.space_group_name_H-M   'P 1'
#
loop_
_entity.id
_entity.type
_entity.pdbx_description
1 polymer ?
#
loop_
_entity_poly.entity_id
_entity_poly.type
_entity_poly.pdbx_seq_one_letter_code
_entity_poly.pdbx_strand_id
1 'polypeptide(L)'
;MRPTLSSSTAEVQRCVYCAFQARKFAIQIQRFRTSARQAALEKPLIRKLIPGRGRPGRSQRQARDRDGTPIRGHAPAAGVNAHMAASLGFLRLQYEDYPRALKRALEVMREELSNAPFMQAVAEERQESVEAVFKQEWRKFTMPFTTDFGAPRPTSGKDDAHRTRLNSIRADLKQTWERGKTKALKLRIKFLFCDSVLGARFSSENVRVQKALADIRYPSEWYPTTRQLQRVVHLHVGPTNSGKTYQALKRLEEAQETSVYAGPLRLLAHEVYSRMNAKGISTILITGDDKRFPEGHAVGDKVRVNACTVEMLSVNSTFEVCVVDEIQMLGDPDRGWAWTQAVFGVRARELHLCGEERAVPLIEQMCALTGEKLHIHRYERLSPLKMDEKALGGDLKRLQKGDCVISFSVMGIHALRKLIEKQTGKKVATVYGSLPPETRAQQAKLFNDPDNDYDYLVASDAVGMGLNLAIKRVVFETTIKFNGMRDVPLDVPSIKQIAGRAGRYRTAHQANQRAIADQNLDTSNDETTTVRPQGPSVGLVTTLEDIDFPVVQSALESQSPPITTAGIEPPVQIVERFATYFPPNTPLSFILSKLHELCTVGKRFHLCNNKDQLYLADLIDPIKNLTIADRFLICQAPTFRDPANVLDKLLPAFARIIADQADGRLTEIRELPLEVLDSDAKPTKAYLAQLETLHKSLVLYLWLAYRFAGVFSTRELAVHAKELTEAKIEQVLEDMSFDARNQIVHDRQQKQLVEQMAHAAVRENRDEHQDPADTVALVTELNVNDGQDESGESITLPEEVVLGDGEVDNAAEDLPDRLDFFEKTRSHSTQHEVRLMQGEVSIADVHIDQHLESGKMMML
;
A
#
# COMPACT_ATOMS: atom_id res chain seq x y z
N MET A 1 48.30 31.00 34.08
CA MET A 1 49.48 30.38 33.42
C MET A 1 48.99 29.47 32.30
N ARG A 2 49.81 29.19 31.27
CA ARG A 2 49.50 28.17 30.24
C ARG A 2 50.16 26.84 30.60
N PRO A 3 49.44 25.72 30.45
CA PRO A 3 49.97 24.50 29.82
C PRO A 3 49.24 24.29 28.46
N THR A 4 49.92 24.30 27.32
CA THR A 4 50.59 23.16 26.64
C THR A 4 49.63 22.08 26.11
N LEU A 5 49.55 21.97 24.78
CA LEU A 5 48.96 20.84 24.08
C LEU A 5 49.87 19.61 24.17
N SER A 6 49.27 18.42 24.28
CA SER A 6 49.91 17.14 23.94
C SER A 6 48.91 16.32 23.12
N SER A 7 49.32 15.90 21.92
CA SER A 7 48.45 15.18 20.99
C SER A 7 48.34 13.70 21.32
N SER A 8 47.14 13.23 21.66
CA SER A 8 46.76 11.82 21.60
C SER A 8 45.66 11.63 20.54
N THR A 9 45.91 10.81 19.52
CA THR A 9 44.97 10.52 18.44
C THR A 9 43.82 9.64 18.95
N ALA A 10 42.70 10.27 19.32
CA ALA A 10 41.45 9.56 19.55
C ALA A 10 40.74 9.35 18.19
N GLU A 11 40.70 8.11 17.71
CA GLU A 11 39.91 7.76 16.53
C GLU A 11 38.42 7.92 16.83
N VAL A 12 37.78 8.90 16.19
CA VAL A 12 36.33 9.06 16.24
C VAL A 12 35.70 8.00 15.34
N GLN A 13 35.44 6.82 15.90
CA GLN A 13 34.64 5.78 15.24
C GLN A 13 33.28 6.37 14.82
N ARG A 14 33.13 6.67 13.53
CA ARG A 14 31.86 7.14 12.97
C ARG A 14 30.95 5.94 12.74
N CYS A 15 29.75 6.00 13.30
CA CYS A 15 28.70 5.02 13.00
C CYS A 15 28.52 4.86 11.48
N VAL A 16 28.42 3.61 11.01
CA VAL A 16 28.23 3.24 9.60
C VAL A 16 27.09 4.04 8.95
N TYR A 17 26.00 4.29 9.67
CA TYR A 17 24.88 5.11 9.19
C TYR A 17 25.28 6.54 8.81
N CYS A 18 26.18 7.17 9.59
CA CYS A 18 26.70 8.51 9.31
C CYS A 18 27.68 8.51 8.12
N ALA A 19 28.48 7.45 7.97
CA ALA A 19 29.34 7.26 6.80
C ALA A 19 28.50 7.09 5.53
N PHE A 20 27.49 6.21 5.56
CA PHE A 20 26.54 5.97 4.47
C PHE A 20 25.82 7.23 4.00
N GLN A 21 25.30 8.06 4.93
CA GLN A 21 24.64 9.33 4.56
C GLN A 21 25.63 10.34 3.94
N ALA A 22 26.88 10.39 4.39
CA ALA A 22 27.91 11.22 3.77
C ALA A 22 28.28 10.73 2.36
N ARG A 23 28.45 9.41 2.18
CA ARG A 23 28.74 8.75 0.90
C ARG A 23 27.63 9.01 -0.13
N LYS A 24 26.37 8.87 0.30
CA LYS A 24 25.16 9.17 -0.47
C LYS A 24 25.11 10.63 -0.96
N PHE A 25 25.53 11.59 -0.13
CA PHE A 25 25.61 13.00 -0.52
C PHE A 25 26.72 13.26 -1.56
N ALA A 26 27.88 12.61 -1.39
CA ALA A 26 28.97 12.68 -2.37
C ALA A 26 28.59 12.07 -3.73
N ILE A 27 27.91 10.92 -3.75
CA ILE A 27 27.40 10.26 -4.96
C ILE A 27 26.39 11.14 -5.70
N GLN A 28 25.52 11.86 -4.98
CA GLN A 28 24.63 12.85 -5.60
C GLN A 28 25.40 13.98 -6.29
N ILE A 29 26.46 14.51 -5.67
CA ILE A 29 27.31 15.56 -6.26
C ILE A 29 28.07 15.03 -7.49
N GLN A 30 28.55 13.79 -7.47
CA GLN A 30 29.15 13.15 -8.66
C GLN A 30 28.15 12.99 -9.81
N ARG A 31 26.93 12.51 -9.54
CA ARG A 31 25.87 12.37 -10.57
C ARG A 31 25.50 13.71 -11.22
N PHE A 32 25.44 14.80 -10.44
CA PHE A 32 25.28 16.15 -11.01
C PHE A 32 26.43 16.56 -11.94
N ARG A 33 27.67 16.15 -11.64
CA ARG A 33 28.85 16.45 -12.48
C ARG A 33 28.93 15.60 -13.75
N THR A 34 28.47 14.35 -13.74
CA THR A 34 28.44 13.50 -14.94
C THR A 34 27.32 13.92 -15.91
N SER A 35 26.10 14.18 -15.42
CA SER A 35 25.03 14.70 -16.27
C SER A 35 25.38 16.06 -16.91
N ALA A 36 26.10 16.92 -16.19
CA ALA A 36 26.60 18.19 -16.75
C ALA A 36 27.67 17.98 -17.86
N ARG A 37 28.46 16.91 -17.82
CA ARG A 37 29.39 16.52 -18.90
C ARG A 37 28.66 15.93 -20.11
N GLN A 38 27.66 15.06 -19.92
CA GLN A 38 26.84 14.55 -21.04
C GLN A 38 26.11 15.70 -21.77
N ALA A 39 25.47 16.61 -21.03
CA ALA A 39 24.80 17.79 -21.60
C ALA A 39 25.75 18.82 -22.27
N ALA A 40 27.06 18.66 -22.14
CA ALA A 40 28.08 19.41 -22.90
C ALA A 40 28.47 18.69 -24.21
N LEU A 41 28.56 17.35 -24.19
CA LEU A 41 28.96 16.52 -25.33
C LEU A 41 27.91 16.42 -26.44
N GLU A 42 26.63 16.57 -26.14
CA GLU A 42 25.55 16.49 -27.16
C GLU A 42 25.39 17.76 -28.02
N LYS A 43 25.92 18.90 -27.57
CA LYS A 43 25.73 20.21 -28.22
C LYS A 43 26.29 20.36 -29.65
N PRO A 44 27.36 19.67 -30.09
CA PRO A 44 27.85 19.78 -31.47
C PRO A 44 26.92 19.19 -32.53
N LEU A 45 26.25 18.07 -32.22
CA LEU A 45 25.50 17.26 -33.19
C LEU A 45 24.26 17.97 -33.75
N ILE A 46 23.57 18.75 -32.93
CA ILE A 46 22.35 19.48 -33.32
C ILE A 46 22.66 20.63 -34.31
N ARG A 47 23.93 21.07 -34.43
CA ARG A 47 24.30 22.28 -35.18
C ARG A 47 24.50 22.09 -36.69
N LYS A 48 24.34 20.87 -37.24
CA LYS A 48 24.54 20.55 -38.67
C LYS A 48 23.27 20.42 -39.53
N LEU A 49 22.06 20.55 -38.96
CA LEU A 49 20.79 20.22 -39.65
C LEU A 49 19.79 21.39 -39.83
N ILE A 50 20.27 22.65 -39.83
CA ILE A 50 19.42 23.83 -40.10
C ILE A 50 20.13 24.80 -41.06
N PRO A 51 19.63 24.98 -42.30
CA PRO A 51 20.07 26.05 -43.19
C PRO A 51 19.73 27.43 -42.60
N GLY A 52 20.72 28.33 -42.56
CA GLY A 52 20.57 29.64 -41.93
C GLY A 52 19.58 30.57 -42.65
N ARG A 53 18.68 31.21 -41.91
CA ARG A 53 17.87 32.33 -42.43
C ARG A 53 18.61 33.65 -42.24
N GLY A 54 18.83 34.36 -43.35
CA GLY A 54 19.34 35.73 -43.36
C GLY A 54 18.32 36.76 -42.85
N ARG A 55 18.78 38.00 -42.68
CA ARG A 55 17.94 39.15 -42.27
C ARG A 55 16.97 39.59 -43.40
N PRO A 56 15.83 40.23 -43.07
CA PRO A 56 14.81 40.59 -44.06
C PRO A 56 15.24 41.77 -44.95
N GLY A 57 14.93 41.69 -46.25
CA GLY A 57 15.21 42.73 -47.25
C GLY A 57 14.17 42.75 -48.37
N ARG A 58 13.68 43.96 -48.67
CA ARG A 58 12.61 44.37 -49.62
C ARG A 58 12.40 43.58 -50.93
N SER A 59 11.15 43.73 -51.39
CA SER A 59 10.67 43.83 -52.79
C SER A 59 10.16 42.57 -53.50
N GLN A 60 9.20 42.81 -54.41
CA GLN A 60 8.49 41.80 -55.20
C GLN A 60 9.24 41.50 -56.50
N ARG A 61 9.11 40.26 -57.01
CA ARG A 61 8.95 39.97 -58.44
C ARG A 61 8.44 38.54 -58.64
N GLN A 62 7.45 38.38 -59.51
CA GLN A 62 7.10 37.07 -60.07
C GLN A 62 8.06 36.79 -61.23
N ALA A 63 8.62 35.58 -61.30
CA ALA A 63 9.26 35.10 -62.52
C ALA A 63 8.19 34.42 -63.40
N ARG A 64 8.28 34.66 -64.71
CA ARG A 64 7.61 33.87 -65.76
C ARG A 64 8.70 33.37 -66.70
N ASP A 65 8.51 32.20 -67.27
CA ASP A 65 9.38 31.67 -68.31
C ASP A 65 9.13 32.39 -69.65
N ARG A 66 10.05 32.20 -70.60
CA ARG A 66 10.22 33.12 -71.75
C ARG A 66 9.01 33.24 -72.68
N ASP A 67 8.11 32.25 -72.71
CA ASP A 67 6.87 32.25 -73.51
C ASP A 67 5.60 32.48 -72.67
N GLY A 68 5.73 33.07 -71.48
CA GLY A 68 4.65 33.80 -70.81
C GLY A 68 3.56 32.97 -70.10
N THR A 69 3.60 31.64 -70.17
CA THR A 69 2.65 30.74 -69.46
C THR A 69 3.18 30.27 -68.09
N PRO A 70 2.31 30.04 -67.09
CA PRO A 70 2.73 29.58 -65.77
C PRO A 70 2.95 28.06 -65.74
N ILE A 71 4.14 27.62 -65.35
CA ILE A 71 4.50 26.19 -65.27
C ILE A 71 3.70 25.50 -64.15
N ARG A 72 2.92 24.47 -64.51
CA ARG A 72 2.37 23.48 -63.57
C ARG A 72 3.35 22.29 -63.46
N GLY A 73 3.96 22.12 -62.28
CA GLY A 73 4.70 20.90 -61.91
C GLY A 73 3.84 19.97 -61.04
N HIS A 74 3.99 18.66 -61.21
CA HIS A 74 3.20 17.66 -60.48
C HIS A 74 3.57 17.55 -58.99
N ALA A 75 2.57 17.19 -58.17
CA ALA A 75 2.77 16.83 -56.77
C ALA A 75 2.98 15.30 -56.61
N PRO A 76 3.99 14.84 -55.84
CA PRO A 76 4.05 13.48 -55.33
C PRO A 76 3.23 13.34 -54.03
N ALA A 77 2.84 12.12 -53.70
CA ALA A 77 1.85 11.77 -52.68
C ALA A 77 2.18 12.27 -51.26
N ALA A 78 1.13 12.62 -50.50
CA ALA A 78 1.20 12.80 -49.06
C ALA A 78 1.26 11.43 -48.36
N GLY A 79 2.27 11.21 -47.51
CA GLY A 79 2.43 9.98 -46.73
C GLY A 79 3.41 10.17 -45.58
N VAL A 80 3.14 9.49 -44.46
CA VAL A 80 4.05 9.26 -43.32
C VAL A 80 4.76 10.52 -42.77
N ASN A 81 4.03 11.39 -42.07
CA ASN A 81 4.67 12.33 -41.12
C ASN A 81 3.84 12.78 -39.89
N ALA A 82 2.60 12.28 -39.71
CA ALA A 82 1.81 12.59 -38.51
C ALA A 82 2.36 11.88 -37.24
N HIS A 83 2.76 10.60 -37.35
CA HIS A 83 3.20 9.80 -36.20
C HIS A 83 4.53 10.25 -35.59
N MET A 84 5.52 10.70 -36.38
CA MET A 84 6.78 11.21 -35.80
C MET A 84 6.56 12.50 -35.01
N ALA A 85 5.68 13.40 -35.48
CA ALA A 85 5.31 14.61 -34.74
C ALA A 85 4.64 14.27 -33.39
N ALA A 86 3.75 13.27 -33.36
CA ALA A 86 3.12 12.79 -32.14
C ALA A 86 4.15 12.17 -31.16
N SER A 87 5.04 11.29 -31.63
CA SER A 87 6.07 10.65 -30.80
C SER A 87 7.09 11.64 -30.23
N LEU A 88 7.50 12.65 -31.02
CA LEU A 88 8.37 13.74 -30.54
C LEU A 88 7.65 14.70 -29.58
N GLY A 89 6.33 14.84 -29.70
CA GLY A 89 5.49 15.50 -28.69
C GLY A 89 5.47 14.73 -27.37
N PHE A 90 5.29 13.41 -27.42
CA PHE A 90 5.27 12.52 -26.26
C PHE A 90 6.61 12.50 -25.50
N LEU A 91 7.73 12.35 -26.22
CA LEU A 91 9.07 12.34 -25.61
C LEU A 91 9.44 13.68 -24.93
N ARG A 92 8.82 14.80 -25.31
CA ARG A 92 8.99 16.09 -24.63
C ARG A 92 8.25 16.24 -23.30
N LEU A 93 7.33 15.33 -22.95
CA LEU A 93 6.52 15.44 -21.73
C LEU A 93 7.17 14.82 -20.48
N GLN A 94 8.22 13.99 -20.63
CA GLN A 94 8.84 13.30 -19.49
C GLN A 94 9.81 14.17 -18.66
N TYR A 95 10.23 15.33 -19.16
CA TYR A 95 11.07 16.29 -18.44
C TYR A 95 10.48 17.72 -18.49
N GLU A 96 9.51 17.97 -17.61
CA GLU A 96 9.11 19.33 -17.24
C GLU A 96 10.17 19.93 -16.29
N ASP A 97 10.66 21.15 -16.57
CA ASP A 97 11.56 21.85 -15.64
C ASP A 97 10.79 22.46 -14.48
N TYR A 98 11.38 22.48 -13.28
CA TYR A 98 10.79 23.09 -12.09
C TYR A 98 10.20 24.51 -12.32
N PRO A 99 10.85 25.48 -13.01
CA PRO A 99 10.25 26.80 -13.25
C PRO A 99 8.99 26.74 -14.14
N ARG A 100 8.91 25.79 -15.08
CA ARG A 100 7.74 25.59 -15.93
C ARG A 100 6.59 24.94 -15.15
N ALA A 101 6.91 23.94 -14.32
CA ALA A 101 5.96 23.32 -13.40
C ALA A 101 5.42 24.32 -12.37
N LEU A 102 6.29 25.15 -11.78
CA LEU A 102 5.92 26.18 -10.81
C LEU A 102 5.01 27.25 -11.42
N LYS A 103 5.34 27.74 -12.63
CA LYS A 103 4.47 28.70 -13.32
C LYS A 103 3.07 28.12 -13.58
N ARG A 104 2.98 26.90 -14.13
CA ARG A 104 1.71 26.20 -14.38
C ARG A 104 0.93 25.93 -13.09
N ALA A 105 1.61 25.52 -12.03
CA ALA A 105 0.99 25.30 -10.73
C ALA A 105 0.43 26.61 -10.15
N LEU A 106 1.18 27.72 -10.22
CA LEU A 106 0.69 29.04 -9.81
C LEU A 106 -0.48 29.53 -10.69
N GLU A 107 -0.46 29.28 -12.00
CA GLU A 107 -1.57 29.64 -12.90
C GLU A 107 -2.87 28.94 -12.52
N VAL A 108 -2.84 27.62 -12.30
CA VAL A 108 -4.05 26.87 -11.93
C VAL A 108 -4.46 27.13 -10.47
N MET A 109 -3.51 27.24 -9.55
CA MET A 109 -3.82 27.59 -8.15
C MET A 109 -4.43 28.98 -8.03
N ARG A 110 -4.12 29.93 -8.93
CA ARG A 110 -4.77 31.24 -8.95
C ARG A 110 -6.27 31.15 -9.22
N GLU A 111 -6.68 30.25 -10.11
CA GLU A 111 -8.08 30.04 -10.51
C GLU A 111 -8.86 29.22 -9.48
N GLU A 112 -8.23 28.19 -8.90
CA GLU A 112 -8.81 27.44 -7.78
C GLU A 112 -8.98 28.35 -6.54
N LEU A 113 -8.00 29.20 -6.22
CA LEU A 113 -8.01 30.04 -5.01
C LEU A 113 -8.77 31.36 -5.13
N SER A 114 -9.00 31.89 -6.34
CA SER A 114 -9.85 33.08 -6.51
C SER A 114 -11.30 32.86 -6.08
N ASN A 115 -11.73 31.60 -6.05
CA ASN A 115 -13.08 31.16 -5.70
C ASN A 115 -13.16 30.52 -4.30
N ALA A 116 -12.07 30.55 -3.51
CA ALA A 116 -12.01 29.83 -2.23
C ALA A 116 -12.90 30.49 -1.14
N PRO A 117 -13.77 29.73 -0.44
CA PRO A 117 -14.74 30.29 0.51
C PRO A 117 -14.15 31.20 1.61
N PHE A 118 -12.96 30.88 2.13
CA PHE A 118 -12.31 31.71 3.16
C PHE A 118 -11.97 33.14 2.66
N MET A 119 -11.77 33.34 1.35
CA MET A 119 -11.52 34.67 0.80
C MET A 119 -12.72 35.60 0.94
N GLN A 120 -13.94 35.06 1.04
CA GLN A 120 -15.13 35.86 1.33
C GLN A 120 -15.06 36.45 2.74
N ALA A 121 -14.79 35.62 3.76
CA ALA A 121 -14.66 36.08 5.15
C ALA A 121 -13.50 37.09 5.33
N VAL A 122 -12.39 36.91 4.60
CA VAL A 122 -11.26 37.87 4.60
C VAL A 122 -11.64 39.20 3.94
N ALA A 123 -12.56 39.21 2.97
CA ALA A 123 -13.02 40.42 2.28
C ALA A 123 -14.11 41.16 3.06
N GLU A 124 -15.06 40.45 3.67
CA GLU A 124 -16.10 41.00 4.56
C GLU A 124 -15.48 41.79 5.72
N GLU A 125 -14.46 41.23 6.38
CA GLU A 125 -13.71 41.89 7.46
C GLU A 125 -12.99 43.18 7.00
N ARG A 126 -12.56 43.25 5.74
CA ARG A 126 -11.89 44.42 5.16
C ARG A 126 -12.85 45.43 4.52
N GLN A 127 -14.13 45.09 4.39
CA GLN A 127 -15.12 45.87 3.65
C GLN A 127 -14.71 46.13 2.18
N GLU A 128 -13.93 45.19 1.60
CA GLU A 128 -13.46 45.21 0.21
C GLU A 128 -14.16 44.12 -0.61
N SER A 129 -14.08 44.17 -1.95
CA SER A 129 -14.58 43.06 -2.78
C SER A 129 -13.61 41.89 -2.78
N VAL A 130 -14.15 40.66 -2.80
CA VAL A 130 -13.35 39.41 -2.80
C VAL A 130 -12.30 39.40 -3.90
N GLU A 131 -12.65 39.90 -5.09
CA GLU A 131 -11.74 39.98 -6.24
C GLU A 131 -10.59 40.98 -6.03
N ALA A 132 -10.85 42.12 -5.36
CA ALA A 132 -9.82 43.11 -5.03
C ALA A 132 -8.84 42.58 -3.97
N VAL A 133 -9.37 42.01 -2.88
CA VAL A 133 -8.58 41.38 -1.81
C VAL A 133 -7.76 40.22 -2.36
N PHE A 134 -8.35 39.34 -3.17
CA PHE A 134 -7.62 38.26 -3.82
C PHE A 134 -6.51 38.77 -4.75
N LYS A 135 -6.77 39.77 -5.61
CA LYS A 135 -5.74 40.39 -6.45
C LYS A 135 -4.59 40.98 -5.61
N GLN A 136 -4.90 41.58 -4.45
CA GLN A 136 -3.90 42.16 -3.54
C GLN A 136 -3.05 41.08 -2.88
N GLU A 137 -3.67 40.08 -2.24
CA GLU A 137 -2.97 39.00 -1.53
C GLU A 137 -2.24 38.05 -2.48
N TRP A 138 -2.85 37.67 -3.61
CA TRP A 138 -2.18 36.85 -4.61
C TRP A 138 -0.94 37.54 -5.18
N ARG A 139 -0.96 38.87 -5.34
CA ARG A 139 0.22 39.64 -5.76
C ARG A 139 1.30 39.67 -4.68
N LYS A 140 0.94 39.88 -3.40
CA LYS A 140 1.89 39.80 -2.27
C LYS A 140 2.55 38.42 -2.19
N PHE A 141 1.75 37.36 -2.28
CA PHE A 141 2.19 35.97 -2.23
C PHE A 141 3.08 35.57 -3.41
N THR A 142 2.73 35.99 -4.65
CA THR A 142 3.47 35.55 -5.84
C THR A 142 4.67 36.42 -6.21
N MET A 143 4.75 37.68 -5.78
CA MET A 143 5.88 38.57 -6.07
C MET A 143 7.25 37.95 -5.72
N PRO A 144 7.46 37.26 -4.59
CA PRO A 144 8.71 36.54 -4.29
C PRO A 144 9.04 35.34 -5.20
N PHE A 145 8.11 34.86 -6.03
CA PHE A 145 8.30 33.73 -6.94
C PHE A 145 8.38 34.15 -8.41
N THR A 146 7.85 35.33 -8.75
CA THR A 146 7.72 35.83 -10.14
C THR A 146 8.70 36.95 -10.50
N THR A 147 9.38 37.58 -9.53
CA THR A 147 10.48 38.52 -9.83
C THR A 147 11.71 37.78 -10.38
N ASP A 148 12.22 38.26 -11.51
CA ASP A 148 13.29 37.63 -12.29
C ASP A 148 14.61 37.39 -11.52
N PHE A 149 15.38 36.41 -12.00
CA PHE A 149 16.65 35.93 -11.44
C PHE A 149 17.84 36.92 -11.54
N GLY A 150 17.59 38.23 -11.69
CA GLY A 150 18.63 39.23 -12.03
C GLY A 150 18.46 40.66 -11.48
N ALA A 151 17.53 40.93 -10.56
CA ALA A 151 17.38 42.27 -9.99
C ALA A 151 18.52 42.61 -8.98
N PRO A 152 19.04 43.86 -8.96
CA PRO A 152 20.12 44.26 -8.06
C PRO A 152 19.68 44.36 -6.60
N ARG A 153 20.65 44.22 -5.68
CA ARG A 153 20.42 44.07 -4.23
C ARG A 153 20.27 45.43 -3.52
N PRO A 154 19.20 45.64 -2.71
CA PRO A 154 19.21 46.63 -1.63
C PRO A 154 20.12 46.16 -0.49
N THR A 155 20.62 47.11 0.31
CA THR A 155 21.54 46.85 1.44
C THR A 155 20.93 47.32 2.76
N SER A 156 20.19 46.44 3.46
CA SER A 156 19.72 46.70 4.83
C SER A 156 19.69 45.40 5.66
N GLY A 157 19.97 45.52 6.97
CA GLY A 157 20.03 44.38 7.89
C GLY A 157 18.66 43.81 8.31
N LYS A 158 17.55 44.51 8.06
CA LYS A 158 16.20 43.99 8.36
C LYS A 158 15.72 42.98 7.31
N ASP A 159 16.29 43.00 6.11
CA ASP A 159 15.90 42.13 5.00
C ASP A 159 16.33 40.67 5.20
N ASP A 160 17.30 40.38 6.09
CA ASP A 160 17.94 39.05 6.11
C ASP A 160 17.05 37.92 6.65
N ALA A 161 16.23 38.18 7.67
CA ALA A 161 15.24 37.22 8.15
C ALA A 161 14.15 36.94 7.09
N HIS A 162 13.70 37.99 6.39
CA HIS A 162 12.71 37.89 5.31
C HIS A 162 13.29 37.13 4.10
N ARG A 163 14.51 37.48 3.67
CA ARG A 163 15.29 36.79 2.64
C ARG A 163 15.51 35.31 2.97
N THR A 164 15.78 34.99 4.24
CA THR A 164 15.94 33.61 4.71
C THR A 164 14.62 32.84 4.64
N ARG A 165 13.49 33.41 5.07
CA ARG A 165 12.15 32.81 4.91
C ARG A 165 11.80 32.57 3.43
N LEU A 166 12.03 33.54 2.56
CA LEU A 166 11.75 33.41 1.12
C LEU A 166 12.63 32.36 0.43
N ASN A 167 13.92 32.29 0.76
CA ASN A 167 14.81 31.26 0.23
C ASN A 167 14.43 29.85 0.75
N SER A 168 14.01 29.74 2.01
CA SER A 168 13.46 28.50 2.57
C SER A 168 12.22 28.04 1.81
N ILE A 169 11.22 28.91 1.59
CA ILE A 169 10.00 28.58 0.83
C ILE A 169 10.32 28.19 -0.63
N ARG A 170 11.26 28.90 -1.28
CA ARG A 170 11.71 28.56 -2.64
C ARG A 170 12.37 27.17 -2.71
N ALA A 171 13.13 26.78 -1.68
CA ALA A 171 13.76 25.47 -1.59
C ALA A 171 12.74 24.36 -1.27
N ASP A 172 11.78 24.64 -0.39
CA ASP A 172 10.68 23.76 -0.01
C ASP A 172 9.76 23.44 -1.20
N LEU A 173 9.32 24.45 -1.96
CA LEU A 173 8.57 24.25 -3.20
C LEU A 173 9.35 23.38 -4.22
N LYS A 174 10.66 23.60 -4.37
CA LYS A 174 11.51 22.77 -5.25
C LYS A 174 11.62 21.33 -4.77
N GLN A 175 11.89 21.12 -3.48
CA GLN A 175 11.99 19.78 -2.89
C GLN A 175 10.66 19.03 -2.92
N THR A 176 9.54 19.73 -2.73
CA THR A 176 8.17 19.20 -2.86
C THR A 176 7.90 18.72 -4.29
N TRP A 177 8.26 19.53 -5.29
CA TRP A 177 8.15 19.14 -6.69
C TRP A 177 9.10 17.98 -7.06
N GLU A 178 10.32 17.95 -6.53
CA GLU A 178 11.25 16.83 -6.75
C GLU A 178 10.71 15.50 -6.20
N ARG A 179 10.01 15.55 -5.05
CA ARG A 179 9.41 14.38 -4.39
C ARG A 179 8.07 13.94 -4.98
N GLY A 180 7.16 14.87 -5.28
CA GLY A 180 5.76 14.59 -5.61
C GLY A 180 5.22 15.32 -6.85
N LYS A 181 6.11 15.89 -7.66
CA LYS A 181 5.81 16.57 -8.94
C LYS A 181 4.70 17.61 -8.80
N THR A 182 3.94 17.84 -9.86
CA THR A 182 3.03 18.98 -9.99
C THR A 182 1.80 18.88 -9.07
N LYS A 183 1.35 17.66 -8.67
CA LYS A 183 0.26 17.50 -7.68
C LYS A 183 0.68 17.91 -6.26
N ALA A 184 1.85 17.48 -5.80
CA ALA A 184 2.37 17.92 -4.50
C ALA A 184 2.71 19.43 -4.50
N LEU A 185 3.25 19.94 -5.62
CA LEU A 185 3.55 21.36 -5.77
C LEU A 185 2.29 22.25 -5.66
N LYS A 186 1.19 21.86 -6.32
CA LYS A 186 -0.12 22.51 -6.16
C LYS A 186 -0.54 22.57 -4.68
N LEU A 187 -0.61 21.42 -4.00
CA LEU A 187 -1.07 21.33 -2.61
C LEU A 187 -0.22 22.21 -1.67
N ARG A 188 1.10 22.26 -1.87
CA ARG A 188 1.99 23.11 -1.06
C ARG A 188 1.83 24.61 -1.38
N ILE A 189 1.54 24.98 -2.63
CA ILE A 189 1.16 26.36 -3.00
C ILE A 189 -0.15 26.76 -2.32
N LYS A 190 -1.19 25.90 -2.36
CA LYS A 190 -2.46 26.10 -1.66
C LYS A 190 -2.24 26.37 -0.17
N PHE A 191 -1.48 25.50 0.51
CA PHE A 191 -1.12 25.68 1.92
C PHE A 191 -0.38 26.99 2.19
N LEU A 192 0.66 27.30 1.41
CA LEU A 192 1.49 28.50 1.63
C LEU A 192 0.72 29.80 1.32
N PHE A 193 -0.24 29.79 0.39
CA PHE A 193 -1.13 30.93 0.18
C PHE A 193 -2.04 31.14 1.40
N CYS A 194 -2.72 30.08 1.87
CA CYS A 194 -3.54 30.16 3.09
C CYS A 194 -2.72 30.59 4.32
N ASP A 195 -1.49 30.10 4.51
CA ASP A 195 -0.57 30.57 5.56
C ASP A 195 -0.21 32.06 5.40
N SER A 196 -0.04 32.55 4.17
CA SER A 196 0.27 33.96 3.93
C SER A 196 -0.90 34.90 4.23
N VAL A 197 -2.14 34.48 3.94
CA VAL A 197 -3.37 35.29 4.16
C VAL A 197 -3.88 35.19 5.60
N LEU A 198 -3.94 33.98 6.15
CA LEU A 198 -4.48 33.72 7.48
C LEU A 198 -3.41 33.87 8.57
N GLY A 199 -2.17 33.45 8.31
CA GLY A 199 -1.06 33.54 9.27
C GLY A 199 -0.68 34.97 9.63
N ALA A 200 -0.97 35.95 8.76
CA ALA A 200 -0.82 37.37 9.06
C ALA A 200 -1.76 37.89 10.17
N ARG A 201 -2.78 37.11 10.55
CA ARG A 201 -3.77 37.44 11.59
C ARG A 201 -3.39 36.94 12.98
N PHE A 202 -2.45 36.00 13.08
CA PHE A 202 -2.07 35.42 14.37
C PHE A 202 -1.09 36.34 15.11
N SER A 203 -1.52 36.87 16.25
CA SER A 203 -0.62 37.49 17.21
C SER A 203 0.43 36.48 17.69
N SER A 204 1.55 36.97 18.24
CA SER A 204 2.57 36.10 18.85
C SER A 204 2.00 35.21 19.96
N GLU A 205 0.99 35.70 20.68
CA GLU A 205 0.30 34.92 21.72
C GLU A 205 -0.68 33.89 21.13
N ASN A 206 -1.40 34.21 20.03
CA ASN A 206 -2.24 33.23 19.33
C ASN A 206 -1.37 32.07 18.82
N VAL A 207 -0.19 32.34 18.25
CA VAL A 207 0.76 31.30 17.82
C VAL A 207 1.30 30.49 19.01
N ARG A 208 1.48 31.11 20.18
CA ARG A 208 1.90 30.43 21.41
C ARG A 208 0.81 29.50 21.94
N VAL A 209 -0.45 29.94 21.98
CA VAL A 209 -1.60 29.14 22.41
C VAL A 209 -1.89 28.01 21.42
N GLN A 210 -1.82 28.27 20.11
CA GLN A 210 -1.91 27.22 19.08
C GLN A 210 -0.84 26.12 19.27
N LYS A 211 0.41 26.50 19.59
CA LYS A 211 1.48 25.53 19.89
C LYS A 211 1.27 24.76 21.20
N ALA A 212 0.69 25.40 22.22
CA ALA A 212 0.35 24.73 23.47
C ALA A 212 -0.81 23.73 23.30
N LEU A 213 -1.79 24.05 22.44
CA LEU A 213 -2.88 23.13 22.08
C LEU A 213 -2.41 21.98 21.17
N ALA A 214 -1.40 22.23 20.32
CA ALA A 214 -0.74 21.22 19.49
C ALA A 214 0.33 20.42 20.27
N ASP A 215 0.45 20.58 21.58
CA ASP A 215 1.38 19.79 22.40
C ASP A 215 0.80 18.40 22.71
N ILE A 216 1.19 17.42 21.89
CA ILE A 216 0.71 16.04 21.94
C ILE A 216 1.79 15.08 22.47
N ARG A 217 2.69 15.58 23.34
CA ARG A 217 3.83 14.82 23.88
C ARG A 217 3.45 13.64 24.80
N TYR A 218 2.24 13.64 25.36
CA TYR A 218 1.81 12.72 26.43
C TYR A 218 0.51 11.93 26.12
N PRO A 219 0.47 11.06 25.07
CA PRO A 219 -0.75 10.30 24.72
C PRO A 219 -1.29 9.38 25.82
N SER A 220 -0.45 8.97 26.77
CA SER A 220 -0.83 8.20 27.97
C SER A 220 -1.81 8.94 28.89
N GLU A 221 -1.86 10.27 28.83
CA GLU A 221 -2.71 11.12 29.68
C GLU A 221 -4.11 11.34 29.08
N TRP A 222 -4.32 11.02 27.79
CA TRP A 222 -5.59 11.24 27.09
C TRP A 222 -6.74 10.33 27.58
N TYR A 223 -6.42 9.28 28.34
CA TYR A 223 -7.35 8.23 28.76
C TYR A 223 -7.46 8.13 30.29
N PRO A 224 -7.85 9.20 31.00
CA PRO A 224 -7.85 9.25 32.48
C PRO A 224 -8.79 8.23 33.12
N THR A 225 -9.92 7.93 32.47
CA THR A 225 -10.87 6.86 32.86
C THR A 225 -10.29 5.45 32.75
N THR A 226 -9.22 5.28 31.97
CA THR A 226 -8.45 4.04 31.85
C THR A 226 -7.32 3.99 32.86
N ARG A 227 -6.70 5.14 33.19
CA ARG A 227 -5.71 5.26 34.27
C ARG A 227 -6.29 4.97 35.66
N GLN A 228 -7.62 5.05 35.84
CA GLN A 228 -8.33 4.65 37.07
C GLN A 228 -8.41 3.13 37.27
N LEU A 229 -8.17 2.32 36.23
CA LEU A 229 -8.21 0.87 36.31
C LEU A 229 -6.78 0.31 36.43
N GLN A 230 -6.53 -0.53 37.44
CA GLN A 230 -5.28 -1.29 37.51
C GLN A 230 -5.31 -2.40 36.45
N ARG A 231 -4.53 -2.24 35.38
CA ARG A 231 -4.44 -3.21 34.27
C ARG A 231 -3.18 -4.07 34.37
N VAL A 232 -3.26 -5.30 33.91
CA VAL A 232 -2.11 -6.20 33.68
C VAL A 232 -1.94 -6.41 32.18
N VAL A 233 -0.72 -6.25 31.67
CA VAL A 233 -0.40 -6.39 30.25
C VAL A 233 0.34 -7.71 30.01
N HIS A 234 -0.16 -8.50 29.06
CA HIS A 234 0.43 -9.78 28.65
C HIS A 234 0.89 -9.69 27.20
N LEU A 235 2.19 -9.55 26.98
CA LEU A 235 2.79 -9.42 25.65
C LEU A 235 3.21 -10.80 25.12
N HIS A 236 2.45 -11.33 24.17
CA HIS A 236 2.67 -12.62 23.51
C HIS A 236 3.46 -12.41 22.21
N VAL A 237 4.76 -12.69 22.25
CA VAL A 237 5.71 -12.38 21.17
C VAL A 237 6.35 -13.62 20.58
N GLY A 238 6.44 -13.65 19.25
CA GLY A 238 7.02 -14.75 18.48
C GLY A 238 6.80 -14.60 16.98
N PRO A 239 7.41 -15.45 16.15
CA PRO A 239 7.25 -15.42 14.70
C PRO A 239 5.80 -15.75 14.29
N THR A 240 5.51 -15.68 12.99
CA THR A 240 4.28 -16.26 12.44
C THR A 240 4.32 -17.78 12.55
N ASN A 241 3.16 -18.41 12.80
CA ASN A 241 3.02 -19.84 13.12
C ASN A 241 3.67 -20.30 14.44
N SER A 242 3.47 -19.54 15.53
CA SER A 242 4.04 -19.77 16.88
C SER A 242 3.01 -20.07 17.98
N GLY A 243 1.71 -20.08 17.66
CA GLY A 243 0.64 -20.28 18.66
C GLY A 243 0.35 -19.07 19.57
N LYS A 244 1.13 -17.98 19.53
CA LYS A 244 0.98 -16.79 20.38
C LYS A 244 -0.48 -16.29 20.52
N THR A 245 -1.18 -16.08 19.40
CA THR A 245 -2.57 -15.59 19.36
C THR A 245 -3.57 -16.64 19.86
N TYR A 246 -3.27 -17.95 19.70
CA TYR A 246 -4.13 -19.01 20.23
C TYR A 246 -4.21 -18.97 21.76
N GLN A 247 -3.11 -18.71 22.45
CA GLN A 247 -3.10 -18.63 23.92
C GLN A 247 -3.89 -17.42 24.44
N ALA A 248 -3.76 -16.26 23.78
CA ALA A 248 -4.55 -15.08 24.12
C ALA A 248 -6.06 -15.28 23.83
N LEU A 249 -6.40 -15.90 22.70
CA LEU A 249 -7.79 -16.28 22.39
C LEU A 249 -8.34 -17.35 23.35
N LYS A 250 -7.52 -18.24 23.91
CA LYS A 250 -7.96 -19.19 24.95
C LYS A 250 -8.33 -18.47 26.25
N ARG A 251 -7.52 -17.49 26.70
CA ARG A 251 -7.87 -16.66 27.86
C ARG A 251 -9.15 -15.83 27.63
N LEU A 252 -9.40 -15.42 26.39
CA LEU A 252 -10.65 -14.76 25.96
C LEU A 252 -11.86 -15.71 25.93
N GLU A 253 -11.67 -16.98 25.55
CA GLU A 253 -12.71 -18.03 25.64
C GLU A 253 -13.06 -18.39 27.10
N GLU A 254 -12.08 -18.30 28.01
CA GLU A 254 -12.23 -18.57 29.45
C GLU A 254 -12.89 -17.43 30.25
N ALA A 255 -12.99 -16.23 29.66
CA ALA A 255 -13.56 -15.05 30.32
C ALA A 255 -15.06 -15.20 30.61
N GLN A 256 -15.48 -14.67 31.76
CA GLN A 256 -16.85 -14.78 32.28
C GLN A 256 -17.64 -13.47 32.12
N GLU A 257 -16.94 -12.33 32.12
CA GLU A 257 -17.48 -11.02 31.83
C GLU A 257 -17.18 -10.56 30.40
N THR A 258 -17.89 -9.51 29.96
CA THR A 258 -17.77 -8.96 28.62
C THR A 258 -16.30 -8.62 28.29
N SER A 259 -15.82 -9.14 27.17
CA SER A 259 -14.43 -9.10 26.74
C SER A 259 -14.33 -8.80 25.24
N VAL A 260 -13.14 -8.53 24.71
CA VAL A 260 -12.98 -8.01 23.34
C VAL A 260 -11.73 -8.53 22.61
N TYR A 261 -11.88 -8.87 21.32
CA TYR A 261 -10.79 -9.07 20.37
C TYR A 261 -10.74 -7.88 19.39
N ALA A 262 -9.54 -7.34 19.16
CA ALA A 262 -9.25 -6.23 18.27
C ALA A 262 -8.17 -6.63 17.26
N GLY A 263 -8.58 -6.91 16.01
CA GLY A 263 -7.71 -7.37 14.93
C GLY A 263 -7.33 -6.28 13.90
N PRO A 264 -6.24 -6.46 13.14
CA PRO A 264 -5.82 -5.55 12.06
C PRO A 264 -6.75 -5.55 10.83
N LEU A 265 -7.61 -6.55 10.68
CA LEU A 265 -8.32 -6.87 9.45
C LEU A 265 -9.73 -7.40 9.73
N ARG A 266 -10.70 -7.02 8.89
CA ARG A 266 -12.09 -7.51 8.94
C ARG A 266 -12.15 -9.04 8.97
N LEU A 267 -11.35 -9.70 8.12
CA LEU A 267 -11.18 -11.16 8.09
C LEU A 267 -10.94 -11.81 9.46
N LEU A 268 -10.07 -11.23 10.29
CA LEU A 268 -9.77 -11.80 11.62
C LEU A 268 -10.89 -11.53 12.63
N ALA A 269 -11.57 -10.38 12.53
CA ALA A 269 -12.76 -10.12 13.33
C ALA A 269 -13.88 -11.14 12.99
N HIS A 270 -14.07 -11.47 11.70
CA HIS A 270 -14.95 -12.56 11.28
C HIS A 270 -14.47 -13.94 11.74
N GLU A 271 -13.17 -14.27 11.62
CA GLU A 271 -12.61 -15.56 12.06
C GLU A 271 -12.88 -15.79 13.56
N VAL A 272 -12.65 -14.77 14.40
CA VAL A 272 -12.94 -14.84 15.84
C VAL A 272 -14.44 -14.86 16.12
N TYR A 273 -15.25 -14.04 15.45
CA TYR A 273 -16.71 -14.06 15.57
C TYR A 273 -17.29 -15.46 15.32
N SER A 274 -16.96 -16.07 14.18
CA SER A 274 -17.47 -17.39 13.80
C SER A 274 -16.94 -18.48 14.74
N ARG A 275 -15.65 -18.46 15.10
CA ARG A 275 -15.04 -19.41 16.05
C ARG A 275 -15.69 -19.38 17.43
N MET A 276 -16.02 -18.20 17.94
CA MET A 276 -16.58 -18.06 19.29
C MET A 276 -18.06 -18.44 19.33
N ASN A 277 -18.85 -18.01 18.34
CA ASN A 277 -20.26 -18.40 18.24
C ASN A 277 -20.43 -19.91 17.99
N ALA A 278 -19.57 -20.54 17.18
CA ALA A 278 -19.54 -22.00 17.01
C ALA A 278 -19.21 -22.77 18.30
N LYS A 279 -18.66 -22.11 19.32
CA LYS A 279 -18.42 -22.66 20.67
C LYS A 279 -19.53 -22.32 21.67
N GLY A 280 -20.65 -21.76 21.23
CA GLY A 280 -21.73 -21.28 22.11
C GLY A 280 -21.35 -20.05 22.95
N ILE A 281 -20.29 -19.32 22.58
CA ILE A 281 -19.90 -18.07 23.24
C ILE A 281 -20.55 -16.92 22.47
N SER A 282 -21.60 -16.31 23.04
CA SER A 282 -22.32 -15.20 22.43
C SER A 282 -21.37 -14.05 22.08
N THR A 283 -21.18 -13.83 20.78
CA THR A 283 -20.16 -12.94 20.22
C THR A 283 -20.74 -12.03 19.14
N ILE A 284 -20.54 -10.71 19.26
CA ILE A 284 -20.89 -9.74 18.21
C ILE A 284 -19.69 -9.43 17.32
N LEU A 285 -19.96 -9.15 16.04
CA LEU A 285 -19.00 -8.59 15.11
C LEU A 285 -19.16 -7.06 15.07
N ILE A 286 -18.07 -6.31 15.11
CA ILE A 286 -18.05 -4.85 14.89
C ILE A 286 -16.87 -4.47 13.99
N THR A 287 -17.15 -4.13 12.73
CA THR A 287 -16.13 -3.61 11.80
C THR A 287 -16.47 -2.18 11.36
N GLY A 288 -15.70 -1.64 10.41
CA GLY A 288 -15.98 -0.32 9.84
C GLY A 288 -17.33 -0.26 9.12
N ASP A 289 -17.73 -1.32 8.43
CA ASP A 289 -18.85 -1.34 7.49
C ASP A 289 -19.85 -2.50 7.72
N ASP A 290 -19.68 -3.26 8.81
CA ASP A 290 -20.55 -4.38 9.18
C ASP A 290 -20.64 -4.51 10.72
N LYS A 291 -21.83 -4.84 11.23
CA LYS A 291 -22.10 -5.15 12.63
C LYS A 291 -23.14 -6.27 12.72
N ARG A 292 -22.69 -7.48 13.09
CA ARG A 292 -23.56 -8.66 13.22
C ARG A 292 -23.77 -9.05 14.67
N PHE A 293 -25.00 -9.46 14.99
CA PHE A 293 -25.36 -10.06 16.26
C PHE A 293 -25.44 -11.58 16.13
N PRO A 294 -25.11 -12.33 17.19
CA PRO A 294 -25.32 -13.78 17.21
C PRO A 294 -26.81 -14.10 17.12
N GLU A 295 -27.14 -15.29 16.62
CA GLU A 295 -28.53 -15.71 16.42
C GLU A 295 -29.32 -15.71 17.74
N GLY A 296 -30.60 -15.31 17.66
CA GLY A 296 -31.47 -15.15 18.83
C GLY A 296 -31.19 -13.91 19.70
N HIS A 297 -30.15 -13.13 19.44
CA HIS A 297 -29.80 -11.95 20.24
C HIS A 297 -30.24 -10.62 19.61
N ALA A 298 -30.79 -9.74 20.44
CA ALA A 298 -31.29 -8.42 20.06
C ALA A 298 -30.30 -7.27 20.37
N VAL A 299 -30.58 -6.08 19.83
CA VAL A 299 -29.83 -4.86 20.14
C VAL A 299 -30.09 -4.42 21.58
N GLY A 300 -29.13 -4.70 22.46
CA GLY A 300 -29.21 -4.38 23.90
C GLY A 300 -28.84 -5.57 24.80
N ASP A 301 -28.79 -6.78 24.24
CA ASP A 301 -28.47 -7.99 24.98
C ASP A 301 -27.05 -8.01 25.56
N LYS A 302 -26.88 -8.74 26.67
CA LYS A 302 -25.57 -8.93 27.30
C LYS A 302 -24.74 -9.97 26.54
N VAL A 303 -23.89 -9.49 25.66
CA VAL A 303 -22.92 -10.27 24.87
C VAL A 303 -21.64 -10.55 25.68
N ARG A 304 -21.03 -11.73 25.50
CA ARG A 304 -19.78 -12.11 26.21
C ARG A 304 -18.52 -11.63 25.49
N VAL A 305 -18.46 -11.72 24.17
CA VAL A 305 -17.28 -11.30 23.40
C VAL A 305 -17.64 -10.31 22.29
N ASN A 306 -16.84 -9.26 22.15
CA ASN A 306 -16.88 -8.36 21.00
C ASN A 306 -15.70 -8.69 20.08
N ALA A 307 -15.94 -9.12 18.84
CA ALA A 307 -14.91 -9.31 17.84
C ALA A 307 -14.89 -8.10 16.89
N CYS A 308 -13.81 -7.33 16.87
CA CYS A 308 -13.75 -6.07 16.13
C CYS A 308 -12.44 -5.84 15.37
N THR A 309 -12.46 -4.89 14.42
CA THR A 309 -11.22 -4.26 13.95
C THR A 309 -10.72 -3.26 14.98
N VAL A 310 -9.41 -3.08 15.11
CA VAL A 310 -8.80 -2.25 16.17
C VAL A 310 -9.30 -0.79 16.18
N GLU A 311 -9.63 -0.21 15.02
CA GLU A 311 -10.22 1.12 14.89
C GLU A 311 -11.61 1.25 15.55
N MET A 312 -12.32 0.12 15.72
CA MET A 312 -13.66 0.04 16.31
C MET A 312 -13.64 -0.35 17.80
N LEU A 313 -12.44 -0.45 18.42
CA LEU A 313 -12.29 -0.82 19.82
C LEU A 313 -12.82 0.31 20.74
N SER A 314 -13.87 0.01 21.50
CA SER A 314 -14.42 0.94 22.49
C SER A 314 -13.43 1.19 23.63
N VAL A 315 -13.00 2.44 23.79
CA VAL A 315 -12.23 2.92 24.95
C VAL A 315 -13.12 3.30 26.15
N ASN A 316 -14.44 3.42 25.94
CA ASN A 316 -15.39 3.82 26.99
C ASN A 316 -15.95 2.60 27.75
N SER A 317 -16.17 1.49 27.05
CA SER A 317 -16.61 0.21 27.63
C SER A 317 -15.51 -0.39 28.53
N THR A 318 -15.92 -1.07 29.60
CA THR A 318 -15.01 -1.80 30.49
C THR A 318 -15.06 -3.30 30.16
N PHE A 319 -13.92 -3.98 30.24
CA PHE A 319 -13.76 -5.38 29.85
C PHE A 319 -13.01 -6.20 30.91
N GLU A 320 -13.24 -7.50 30.95
CA GLU A 320 -12.34 -8.43 31.66
C GLU A 320 -11.05 -8.59 30.84
N VAL A 321 -11.16 -9.17 29.65
CA VAL A 321 -10.03 -9.42 28.74
C VAL A 321 -10.14 -8.54 27.49
N CYS A 322 -9.03 -7.94 27.08
CA CYS A 322 -8.85 -7.40 25.73
C CYS A 322 -7.68 -8.11 25.04
N VAL A 323 -7.89 -8.62 23.83
CA VAL A 323 -6.84 -9.16 22.96
C VAL A 323 -6.64 -8.20 21.79
N VAL A 324 -5.45 -7.62 21.65
CA VAL A 324 -5.04 -6.81 20.49
C VAL A 324 -4.02 -7.59 19.67
N ASP A 325 -4.33 -7.81 18.40
CA ASP A 325 -3.53 -8.67 17.51
C ASP A 325 -2.59 -7.87 16.59
N GLU A 326 -1.53 -8.54 16.14
CA GLU A 326 -0.44 -7.99 15.32
C GLU A 326 0.09 -6.62 15.82
N ILE A 327 0.37 -6.51 17.13
CA ILE A 327 0.70 -5.27 17.86
C ILE A 327 1.85 -4.45 17.25
N GLN A 328 2.74 -5.05 16.45
CA GLN A 328 3.76 -4.32 15.68
C GLN A 328 3.19 -3.23 14.76
N MET A 329 1.90 -3.32 14.39
CA MET A 329 1.19 -2.30 13.63
C MET A 329 1.11 -0.94 14.34
N LEU A 330 1.42 -0.83 15.64
CA LEU A 330 1.66 0.48 16.29
C LEU A 330 2.79 1.27 15.61
N GLY A 331 3.73 0.61 14.96
CA GLY A 331 4.81 1.26 14.21
C GLY A 331 4.42 1.73 12.81
N ASP A 332 3.17 1.48 12.39
CA ASP A 332 2.67 1.81 11.05
C ASP A 332 2.45 3.33 10.88
N PRO A 333 2.95 3.93 9.78
CA PRO A 333 2.93 5.37 9.58
C PRO A 333 1.55 5.93 9.19
N ASP A 334 0.56 5.09 8.92
CA ASP A 334 -0.78 5.50 8.47
C ASP A 334 -1.88 5.09 9.48
N ARG A 335 -1.83 3.86 10.03
CA ARG A 335 -2.83 3.29 10.97
C ARG A 335 -2.34 3.11 12.41
N GLY A 336 -1.07 3.37 12.72
CA GLY A 336 -0.47 3.05 14.03
C GLY A 336 -1.17 3.68 15.24
N TRP A 337 -1.87 4.80 15.04
CA TRP A 337 -2.69 5.48 16.05
C TRP A 337 -3.73 4.54 16.72
N ALA A 338 -4.32 3.61 15.97
CA ALA A 338 -5.37 2.73 16.48
C ALA A 338 -4.82 1.73 17.51
N TRP A 339 -3.62 1.19 17.28
CA TRP A 339 -2.94 0.34 18.25
C TRP A 339 -2.43 1.13 19.47
N THR A 340 -1.93 2.35 19.29
CA THR A 340 -1.55 3.20 20.42
C THR A 340 -2.75 3.58 21.30
N GLN A 341 -3.89 3.87 20.68
CA GLN A 341 -5.17 4.05 21.36
C GLN A 341 -5.63 2.77 22.08
N ALA A 342 -5.50 1.60 21.45
CA ALA A 342 -5.82 0.34 22.10
C ALA A 342 -4.94 0.12 23.35
N VAL A 343 -3.62 0.31 23.23
CA VAL A 343 -2.67 0.13 24.34
C VAL A 343 -2.97 1.08 25.49
N PHE A 344 -3.09 2.40 25.28
CA PHE A 344 -3.30 3.34 26.40
C PHE A 344 -4.75 3.45 26.87
N GLY A 345 -5.72 3.26 25.96
CA GLY A 345 -7.11 3.62 26.15
C GLY A 345 -8.08 2.50 26.52
N VAL A 346 -7.82 1.23 26.19
CA VAL A 346 -8.81 0.17 26.49
C VAL A 346 -8.93 -0.13 27.99
N ARG A 347 -10.15 -0.09 28.52
CA ARG A 347 -10.46 -0.30 29.95
C ARG A 347 -10.64 -1.79 30.27
N ALA A 348 -9.61 -2.59 29.97
CA ALA A 348 -9.57 -4.02 30.25
C ALA A 348 -8.74 -4.33 31.50
N ARG A 349 -9.15 -5.31 32.32
CA ARG A 349 -8.35 -5.79 33.46
C ARG A 349 -7.08 -6.51 33.00
N GLU A 350 -7.23 -7.38 31.99
CA GLU A 350 -6.13 -8.07 31.32
C GLU A 350 -6.05 -7.60 29.85
N LEU A 351 -4.88 -7.08 29.45
CA LEU A 351 -4.60 -6.61 28.09
C LEU A 351 -3.55 -7.52 27.44
N HIS A 352 -4.00 -8.40 26.57
CA HIS A 352 -3.16 -9.32 25.81
C HIS A 352 -2.76 -8.68 24.47
N LEU A 353 -1.46 -8.54 24.23
CA LEU A 353 -0.90 -7.97 23.02
C LEU A 353 -0.18 -9.08 22.25
N CYS A 354 -0.61 -9.41 21.03
CA CYS A 354 0.00 -10.48 20.22
C CYS A 354 0.83 -9.89 19.07
N GLY A 355 2.09 -10.32 18.88
CA GLY A 355 2.91 -9.80 17.79
C GLY A 355 4.34 -10.34 17.72
N GLU A 356 5.27 -9.55 17.19
CA GLU A 356 6.68 -9.91 17.03
C GLU A 356 7.60 -9.26 18.07
N GLU A 357 8.74 -9.88 18.35
CA GLU A 357 9.73 -9.45 19.35
C GLU A 357 10.17 -7.98 19.20
N ARG A 358 10.15 -7.44 17.97
CA ARG A 358 10.50 -6.05 17.64
C ARG A 358 9.65 -5.02 18.40
N ALA A 359 8.45 -5.37 18.84
CA ALA A 359 7.58 -4.50 19.62
C ALA A 359 7.96 -4.43 21.12
N VAL A 360 8.68 -5.43 21.65
CA VAL A 360 8.99 -5.55 23.09
C VAL A 360 9.59 -4.28 23.70
N PRO A 361 10.67 -3.69 23.14
CA PRO A 361 11.33 -2.56 23.81
C PRO A 361 10.44 -1.33 23.93
N LEU A 362 9.48 -1.15 23.01
CA LEU A 362 8.56 -0.03 23.02
C LEU A 362 7.35 -0.29 23.92
N ILE A 363 6.81 -1.51 23.96
CA ILE A 363 5.75 -1.88 24.92
C ILE A 363 6.27 -1.81 26.36
N GLU A 364 7.48 -2.27 26.65
CA GLU A 364 8.13 -2.08 27.96
C GLU A 364 8.18 -0.60 28.36
N GLN A 365 8.55 0.27 27.43
CA GLN A 365 8.60 1.72 27.64
C GLN A 365 7.21 2.36 27.79
N MET A 366 6.17 1.83 27.13
CA MET A 366 4.79 2.31 27.25
C MET A 366 4.18 1.89 28.59
N CYS A 367 4.36 0.64 29.03
CA CYS A 367 3.95 0.17 30.35
C CYS A 367 4.68 0.91 31.48
N ALA A 368 5.96 1.24 31.30
CA ALA A 368 6.71 2.07 32.26
C ALA A 368 6.20 3.53 32.34
N LEU A 369 5.60 4.08 31.28
CA LEU A 369 4.96 5.40 31.31
C LEU A 369 3.59 5.36 32.02
N THR A 370 2.87 4.24 31.98
CA THR A 370 1.55 4.07 32.62
C THR A 370 1.61 3.46 34.03
N GLY A 371 2.77 2.96 34.48
CA GLY A 371 2.92 2.24 35.74
C GLY A 371 2.31 0.83 35.73
N GLU A 372 2.14 0.23 34.55
CA GLU A 372 1.38 -1.01 34.37
C GLU A 372 2.27 -2.26 34.44
N LYS A 373 1.72 -3.33 35.02
CA LYS A 373 2.44 -4.59 35.19
C LYS A 373 2.51 -5.35 33.86
N LEU A 374 3.71 -5.47 33.31
CA LEU A 374 3.97 -6.20 32.06
C LEU A 374 4.50 -7.62 32.33
N HIS A 375 3.93 -8.60 31.63
CA HIS A 375 4.41 -9.98 31.53
C HIS A 375 4.70 -10.30 30.06
N ILE A 376 5.90 -10.78 29.75
CA ILE A 376 6.31 -11.10 28.37
C ILE A 376 6.37 -12.61 28.19
N HIS A 377 5.52 -13.13 27.31
CA HIS A 377 5.42 -14.54 26.93
C HIS A 377 6.09 -14.73 25.56
N ARG A 378 7.19 -15.48 25.50
CA ARG A 378 7.93 -15.75 24.26
C ARG A 378 7.54 -17.10 23.66
N TYR A 379 7.34 -17.13 22.35
CA TYR A 379 6.89 -18.30 21.59
C TYR A 379 7.83 -18.60 20.44
N GLU A 380 8.25 -19.86 20.31
CA GLU A 380 8.97 -20.37 19.15
C GLU A 380 8.01 -20.83 18.04
N ARG A 381 8.56 -21.24 16.89
CA ARG A 381 7.75 -21.61 15.71
C ARG A 381 7.33 -23.08 15.77
N LEU A 382 6.04 -23.35 15.58
CA LEU A 382 5.44 -24.71 15.62
C LEU A 382 5.98 -25.64 14.51
N SER A 383 6.49 -25.06 13.43
CA SER A 383 7.21 -25.76 12.36
C SER A 383 8.47 -24.97 11.98
N PRO A 384 9.60 -25.63 11.66
CA PRO A 384 10.78 -24.93 11.18
C PRO A 384 10.51 -24.27 9.81
N LEU A 385 11.19 -23.15 9.55
CA LEU A 385 11.22 -22.48 8.26
C LEU A 385 12.63 -22.63 7.68
N LYS A 386 12.75 -22.94 6.39
CA LYS A 386 14.03 -23.00 5.67
C LYS A 386 13.90 -22.37 4.28
N MET A 387 15.01 -21.87 3.74
CA MET A 387 15.13 -21.75 2.28
C MET A 387 15.10 -23.16 1.66
N ASP A 388 14.54 -23.25 0.46
CA ASP A 388 14.75 -24.36 -0.47
C ASP A 388 16.20 -24.32 -1.00
N GLU A 389 16.69 -25.38 -1.65
CA GLU A 389 18.11 -25.43 -2.06
C GLU A 389 18.42 -24.50 -3.24
N LYS A 390 17.44 -24.23 -4.10
CA LYS A 390 17.58 -23.47 -5.35
C LYS A 390 16.28 -22.72 -5.68
N ALA A 391 16.38 -21.70 -6.53
CA ALA A 391 15.22 -21.07 -7.17
C ALA A 391 14.56 -22.03 -8.17
N LEU A 392 13.34 -21.69 -8.62
CA LEU A 392 12.67 -22.46 -9.67
C LEU A 392 13.28 -22.24 -11.07
N GLY A 393 14.07 -21.17 -11.29
CA GLY A 393 14.70 -20.85 -12.56
C GLY A 393 13.71 -20.48 -13.67
N GLY A 394 12.63 -19.78 -13.31
CA GLY A 394 11.51 -19.38 -14.19
C GLY A 394 10.55 -20.53 -14.58
N ASP A 395 10.87 -21.78 -14.22
CA ASP A 395 10.14 -22.97 -14.66
C ASP A 395 8.95 -23.30 -13.73
N LEU A 396 7.77 -22.81 -14.11
CA LEU A 396 6.51 -23.02 -13.38
C LEU A 396 6.08 -24.50 -13.32
N LYS A 397 6.69 -25.42 -14.08
CA LYS A 397 6.44 -26.87 -13.96
C LYS A 397 7.06 -27.49 -12.70
N ARG A 398 7.94 -26.76 -12.01
CA ARG A 398 8.58 -27.18 -10.75
C ARG A 398 7.77 -26.81 -9.50
N LEU A 399 6.59 -26.24 -9.69
CA LEU A 399 5.61 -26.03 -8.63
C LEU A 399 5.07 -27.38 -8.11
N GLN A 400 4.68 -27.40 -6.84
CA GLN A 400 4.14 -28.58 -6.14
C GLN A 400 2.84 -28.23 -5.41
N LYS A 401 1.98 -29.23 -5.13
CA LYS A 401 0.76 -29.02 -4.35
C LYS A 401 1.08 -28.33 -3.02
N GLY A 402 0.37 -27.24 -2.73
CA GLY A 402 0.58 -26.39 -1.56
C GLY A 402 1.63 -25.28 -1.74
N ASP A 403 2.17 -25.08 -2.94
CA ASP A 403 2.99 -23.90 -3.26
C ASP A 403 2.12 -22.63 -3.34
N CYS A 404 2.62 -21.53 -2.78
CA CYS A 404 2.03 -20.21 -2.89
C CYS A 404 3.01 -19.24 -3.57
N VAL A 405 2.65 -18.75 -4.76
CA VAL A 405 3.44 -17.79 -5.53
C VAL A 405 3.03 -16.36 -5.18
N ILE A 406 3.99 -15.55 -4.74
CA ILE A 406 3.78 -14.17 -4.27
C ILE A 406 4.17 -13.18 -5.37
N SER A 407 3.21 -12.37 -5.81
CA SER A 407 3.38 -11.27 -6.76
C SER A 407 2.77 -9.98 -6.24
N PHE A 408 3.46 -8.85 -6.42
CA PHE A 408 3.06 -7.54 -5.88
C PHE A 408 2.21 -6.71 -6.85
N SER A 409 1.72 -7.34 -7.93
CA SER A 409 0.86 -6.73 -8.94
C SER A 409 -0.39 -7.59 -9.17
N VAL A 410 -1.58 -6.99 -9.10
CA VAL A 410 -2.85 -7.68 -9.44
C VAL A 410 -2.83 -8.20 -10.89
N MET A 411 -2.14 -7.50 -11.79
CA MET A 411 -1.91 -8.00 -13.16
C MET A 411 -0.97 -9.21 -13.19
N GLY A 412 0.09 -9.21 -12.38
CA GLY A 412 0.98 -10.35 -12.21
C GLY A 412 0.23 -11.58 -11.67
N ILE A 413 -0.63 -11.39 -10.68
CA ILE A 413 -1.43 -12.47 -10.06
C ILE A 413 -2.33 -13.19 -11.08
N HIS A 414 -3.16 -12.46 -11.84
CA HIS A 414 -4.03 -13.09 -12.84
C HIS A 414 -3.24 -13.71 -14.02
N ALA A 415 -2.06 -13.16 -14.33
CA ALA A 415 -1.22 -13.67 -15.41
C ALA A 415 -0.44 -14.94 -15.00
N LEU A 416 0.15 -14.96 -13.80
CA LEU A 416 0.74 -16.14 -13.18
C LEU A 416 -0.29 -17.27 -13.03
N ARG A 417 -1.51 -16.95 -12.55
CA ARG A 417 -2.66 -17.89 -12.58
C ARG A 417 -2.80 -18.51 -13.96
N LYS A 418 -2.92 -17.67 -15.00
CA LYS A 418 -2.93 -18.05 -16.44
C LYS A 418 -1.81 -18.99 -16.85
N LEU A 419 -0.57 -18.65 -16.49
CA LEU A 419 0.62 -19.41 -16.87
C LEU A 419 0.71 -20.76 -16.15
N ILE A 420 0.29 -20.84 -14.88
CA ILE A 420 0.29 -22.06 -14.08
C ILE A 420 -0.84 -22.99 -14.52
N GLU A 421 -2.09 -22.51 -14.65
CA GLU A 421 -3.23 -23.31 -15.14
C GLU A 421 -2.89 -23.90 -16.52
N LYS A 422 -2.29 -23.11 -17.43
CA LYS A 422 -1.90 -23.56 -18.78
C LYS A 422 -0.73 -24.57 -18.79
N GLN A 423 0.23 -24.47 -17.87
CA GLN A 423 1.42 -25.34 -17.87
C GLN A 423 1.27 -26.61 -17.02
N THR A 424 0.40 -26.58 -16.01
CA THR A 424 0.19 -27.69 -15.06
C THR A 424 -1.15 -28.43 -15.27
N GLY A 425 -2.12 -27.80 -15.93
CA GLY A 425 -3.47 -28.34 -16.11
C GLY A 425 -4.35 -28.29 -14.85
N LYS A 426 -3.86 -27.72 -13.73
CA LYS A 426 -4.57 -27.63 -12.45
C LYS A 426 -5.13 -26.24 -12.19
N LYS A 427 -6.15 -26.14 -11.33
CA LYS A 427 -6.75 -24.86 -10.94
C LYS A 427 -5.85 -24.13 -9.95
N VAL A 428 -6.00 -22.81 -9.91
CA VAL A 428 -5.14 -21.92 -9.12
C VAL A 428 -6.00 -20.88 -8.40
N ALA A 429 -5.96 -20.88 -7.07
CA ALA A 429 -6.68 -19.90 -6.25
C ALA A 429 -5.97 -18.53 -6.31
N THR A 430 -6.72 -17.43 -6.13
CA THR A 430 -6.15 -16.07 -6.15
C THR A 430 -6.57 -15.19 -4.98
N VAL A 431 -5.59 -14.53 -4.33
CA VAL A 431 -5.81 -13.69 -3.13
C VAL A 431 -5.01 -12.39 -3.22
N TYR A 432 -5.68 -11.24 -3.27
CA TYR A 432 -5.04 -9.92 -3.33
C TYR A 432 -5.80 -8.86 -2.53
N GLY A 433 -5.13 -7.74 -2.22
CA GLY A 433 -5.61 -6.76 -1.23
C GLY A 433 -6.97 -6.11 -1.52
N SER A 434 -7.31 -5.84 -2.79
CA SER A 434 -8.59 -5.24 -3.19
C SER A 434 -9.76 -6.22 -3.28
N LEU A 435 -9.50 -7.54 -3.25
CA LEU A 435 -10.53 -8.56 -3.30
C LEU A 435 -11.38 -8.52 -2.01
N PRO A 436 -12.71 -8.69 -2.07
CA PRO A 436 -13.57 -8.70 -0.88
C PRO A 436 -13.11 -9.71 0.18
N PRO A 437 -13.30 -9.43 1.49
CA PRO A 437 -13.01 -10.39 2.57
C PRO A 437 -13.65 -11.76 2.33
N GLU A 438 -14.92 -11.77 1.92
CA GLU A 438 -15.77 -12.92 1.69
C GLU A 438 -15.18 -13.81 0.58
N THR A 439 -14.95 -13.24 -0.61
CA THR A 439 -14.29 -13.93 -1.73
C THR A 439 -12.87 -14.39 -1.35
N ARG A 440 -12.12 -13.64 -0.53
CA ARG A 440 -10.81 -14.09 -0.02
C ARG A 440 -10.90 -15.30 0.91
N ALA A 441 -11.91 -15.36 1.78
CA ALA A 441 -12.14 -16.52 2.64
C ALA A 441 -12.56 -17.75 1.81
N GLN A 442 -13.34 -17.55 0.75
CA GLN A 442 -13.73 -18.59 -0.20
C GLN A 442 -12.55 -19.14 -1.02
N GLN A 443 -11.74 -18.25 -1.61
CA GLN A 443 -10.50 -18.63 -2.31
C GLN A 443 -9.49 -19.32 -1.37
N ALA A 444 -9.43 -18.91 -0.09
CA ALA A 444 -8.66 -19.62 0.93
C ALA A 444 -9.23 -21.00 1.27
N LYS A 445 -10.56 -21.15 1.36
CA LYS A 445 -11.23 -22.45 1.58
C LYS A 445 -10.91 -23.43 0.45
N LEU A 446 -10.99 -22.97 -0.82
CA LEU A 446 -10.66 -23.77 -2.00
C LEU A 446 -9.21 -24.29 -1.96
N PHE A 447 -8.23 -23.44 -1.64
CA PHE A 447 -6.82 -23.85 -1.53
C PHE A 447 -6.51 -24.73 -0.29
N ASN A 448 -7.29 -24.61 0.79
CA ASN A 448 -7.09 -25.38 2.03
C ASN A 448 -7.71 -26.79 1.99
N ASP A 449 -8.58 -27.05 1.02
CA ASP A 449 -9.25 -28.33 0.82
C ASP A 449 -8.33 -29.29 0.02
N PRO A 450 -7.93 -30.44 0.58
CA PRO A 450 -6.98 -31.33 -0.06
C PRO A 450 -7.57 -32.08 -1.27
N ASP A 451 -8.90 -32.19 -1.35
CA ASP A 451 -9.58 -33.18 -2.21
C ASP A 451 -10.14 -32.57 -3.51
N ASN A 452 -9.73 -31.34 -3.84
CA ASN A 452 -10.10 -30.62 -5.07
C ASN A 452 -8.87 -30.27 -5.96
N ASP A 453 -9.14 -29.62 -7.11
CA ASP A 453 -8.15 -29.27 -8.14
C ASP A 453 -7.33 -27.98 -7.91
N TYR A 454 -7.57 -27.23 -6.83
CA TYR A 454 -6.87 -25.98 -6.49
C TYR A 454 -5.52 -26.23 -5.81
N ASP A 455 -4.64 -26.96 -6.48
CA ASP A 455 -3.33 -27.39 -5.96
C ASP A 455 -2.35 -26.23 -5.66
N TYR A 456 -2.60 -25.03 -6.19
CA TYR A 456 -1.73 -23.85 -6.09
C TYR A 456 -2.49 -22.58 -5.69
N LEU A 457 -1.77 -21.64 -5.06
CA LEU A 457 -2.25 -20.29 -4.73
C LEU A 457 -1.33 -19.24 -5.36
N VAL A 458 -1.90 -18.22 -6.01
CA VAL A 458 -1.15 -17.01 -6.42
C VAL A 458 -1.71 -15.81 -5.68
N ALA A 459 -0.84 -15.05 -4.99
CA ALA A 459 -1.31 -14.02 -4.07
C ALA A 459 -0.38 -12.81 -3.96
N SER A 460 -0.87 -11.74 -3.32
CA SER A 460 -0.03 -10.61 -2.89
C SER A 460 0.40 -10.77 -1.43
N ASP A 461 1.19 -9.81 -0.95
CA ASP A 461 1.41 -9.51 0.49
C ASP A 461 0.17 -9.60 1.40
N ALA A 462 -1.04 -9.52 0.85
CA ALA A 462 -2.30 -9.75 1.56
C ALA A 462 -2.38 -11.10 2.30
N VAL A 463 -1.58 -12.12 1.95
CA VAL A 463 -1.48 -13.38 2.72
C VAL A 463 -0.59 -13.28 3.96
N GLY A 464 0.25 -12.25 4.06
CA GLY A 464 1.12 -12.00 5.21
C GLY A 464 0.35 -11.80 6.52
N MET A 465 -0.92 -11.42 6.44
CA MET A 465 -1.84 -11.18 7.56
C MET A 465 -3.23 -11.79 7.26
N GLY A 466 -4.01 -12.10 8.29
CA GLY A 466 -5.47 -12.23 8.17
C GLY A 466 -6.09 -13.40 7.39
N LEU A 467 -5.34 -14.39 6.92
CA LEU A 467 -5.89 -15.66 6.45
C LEU A 467 -5.14 -16.85 7.07
N ASN A 468 -5.88 -17.90 7.41
CA ASN A 468 -5.32 -19.22 7.70
C ASN A 468 -5.22 -20.01 6.39
N LEU A 469 -3.99 -20.20 5.88
CA LEU A 469 -3.72 -20.83 4.59
C LEU A 469 -2.81 -22.05 4.77
N ALA A 470 -3.14 -23.15 4.08
CA ALA A 470 -2.44 -24.41 4.08
C ALA A 470 -1.15 -24.37 3.21
N ILE A 471 -0.30 -23.36 3.39
CA ILE A 471 0.88 -23.20 2.54
C ILE A 471 1.98 -24.18 2.97
N LYS A 472 2.52 -24.94 2.00
CA LYS A 472 3.70 -25.81 2.12
C LYS A 472 4.97 -24.98 1.91
N ARG A 473 5.06 -24.31 0.76
CA ARG A 473 6.22 -23.53 0.30
C ARG A 473 5.78 -22.17 -0.22
N VAL A 474 6.52 -21.12 0.12
CA VAL A 474 6.33 -19.77 -0.44
C VAL A 474 7.35 -19.57 -1.57
N VAL A 475 6.89 -19.06 -2.72
CA VAL A 475 7.70 -18.75 -3.90
C VAL A 475 7.55 -17.26 -4.19
N PHE A 476 8.60 -16.46 -4.01
CA PHE A 476 8.55 -15.04 -4.42
C PHE A 476 8.77 -14.93 -5.94
N GLU A 477 7.84 -14.31 -6.67
CA GLU A 477 8.03 -13.98 -8.09
C GLU A 477 9.14 -12.92 -8.27
N THR A 478 9.17 -11.94 -7.37
CA THR A 478 10.19 -10.88 -7.29
C THR A 478 10.33 -10.37 -5.86
N THR A 479 11.43 -9.69 -5.54
CA THR A 479 11.64 -8.96 -4.27
C THR A 479 11.37 -7.45 -4.37
N ILE A 480 10.77 -6.99 -5.47
CA ILE A 480 10.44 -5.57 -5.71
C ILE A 480 8.91 -5.34 -5.67
N LYS A 481 8.50 -4.24 -5.03
CA LYS A 481 7.10 -3.78 -4.92
C LYS A 481 6.97 -2.29 -5.29
N PHE A 482 5.92 -1.95 -6.03
CA PHE A 482 5.56 -0.55 -6.29
C PHE A 482 4.92 0.10 -5.04
N ASN A 483 5.47 1.22 -4.57
CA ASN A 483 5.03 1.90 -3.34
C ASN A 483 4.05 3.07 -3.57
N GLY A 484 3.39 3.13 -4.72
CA GLY A 484 2.53 4.25 -5.13
C GLY A 484 3.27 5.43 -5.77
N MET A 485 4.61 5.49 -5.67
CA MET A 485 5.45 6.51 -6.31
C MET A 485 6.54 5.91 -7.19
N ARG A 486 7.12 4.78 -6.78
CA ARG A 486 8.19 4.06 -7.49
C ARG A 486 8.27 2.63 -7.00
N ASP A 487 9.00 1.81 -7.72
CA ASP A 487 9.44 0.50 -7.28
C ASP A 487 10.51 0.60 -6.18
N VAL A 488 10.40 -0.27 -5.18
CA VAL A 488 11.36 -0.41 -4.07
C VAL A 488 11.53 -1.90 -3.71
N PRO A 489 12.70 -2.32 -3.20
CA PRO A 489 12.84 -3.63 -2.59
C PRO A 489 11.92 -3.78 -1.38
N LEU A 490 11.46 -5.00 -1.11
CA LEU A 490 10.79 -5.37 0.13
C LEU A 490 11.74 -5.19 1.33
N ASP A 491 11.19 -4.82 2.48
CA ASP A 491 11.91 -4.81 3.74
C ASP A 491 11.91 -6.19 4.41
N VAL A 492 12.94 -6.44 5.23
CA VAL A 492 13.13 -7.73 5.93
C VAL A 492 11.89 -8.17 6.74
N PRO A 493 11.21 -7.30 7.52
CA PRO A 493 9.94 -7.63 8.16
C PRO A 493 8.88 -8.18 7.19
N SER A 494 8.60 -7.51 6.07
CA SER A 494 7.63 -7.98 5.08
C SER A 494 8.01 -9.33 4.49
N ILE A 495 9.29 -9.54 4.13
CA ILE A 495 9.76 -10.83 3.62
C ILE A 495 9.53 -11.93 4.65
N LYS A 496 9.92 -11.73 5.93
CA LYS A 496 9.70 -12.71 7.01
C LYS A 496 8.22 -12.96 7.31
N GLN A 497 7.38 -11.93 7.25
CA GLN A 497 5.95 -12.05 7.52
C GLN A 497 5.22 -12.88 6.46
N ILE A 498 5.57 -12.69 5.17
CA ILE A 498 5.07 -13.46 4.03
C ILE A 498 5.64 -14.89 4.06
N ALA A 499 6.97 -15.03 4.08
CA ALA A 499 7.66 -16.32 4.08
C ALA A 499 7.22 -17.22 5.26
N GLY A 500 7.05 -16.64 6.44
CA GLY A 500 6.58 -17.32 7.64
C GLY A 500 5.12 -17.81 7.59
N ARG A 501 4.41 -17.67 6.47
CA ARG A 501 3.14 -18.37 6.20
C ARG A 501 3.35 -19.82 5.73
N ALA A 502 4.54 -20.18 5.20
CA ALA A 502 4.89 -21.55 4.82
C ALA A 502 4.91 -22.53 6.00
N GLY A 503 4.73 -23.84 5.75
CA GLY A 503 4.73 -24.86 6.81
C GLY A 503 3.51 -24.82 7.73
N ARG A 504 2.40 -24.20 7.28
CA ARG A 504 1.07 -24.28 7.92
C ARG A 504 0.23 -25.45 7.41
N TYR A 505 0.59 -26.00 6.24
CA TYR A 505 -0.07 -27.10 5.51
C TYR A 505 -0.86 -28.08 6.39
N ARG A 506 -0.17 -28.82 7.28
CA ARG A 506 -0.82 -29.83 8.14
C ARG A 506 -1.73 -29.26 9.22
N THR A 507 -1.36 -28.13 9.84
CA THR A 507 -2.19 -27.51 10.89
C THR A 507 -3.51 -26.99 10.32
N ALA A 508 -3.50 -26.49 9.08
CA ALA A 508 -4.70 -26.09 8.36
C ALA A 508 -5.58 -27.31 7.99
N HIS A 509 -5.02 -28.37 7.39
CA HIS A 509 -5.80 -29.59 7.09
C HIS A 509 -6.36 -30.26 8.35
N GLN A 510 -5.60 -30.33 9.45
CA GLN A 510 -6.08 -30.87 10.73
C GLN A 510 -7.19 -30.00 11.37
N ALA A 511 -7.15 -28.68 11.16
CA ALA A 511 -8.23 -27.79 11.58
C ALA A 511 -9.49 -28.00 10.72
N ASN A 512 -9.35 -28.13 9.40
CA ASN A 512 -10.46 -28.44 8.49
C ASN A 512 -11.11 -29.80 8.83
N GLN A 513 -10.32 -30.85 9.03
CA GLN A 513 -10.83 -32.18 9.39
C GLN A 513 -11.63 -32.17 10.70
N ARG A 514 -11.21 -31.37 11.70
CA ARG A 514 -11.98 -31.16 12.93
C ARG A 514 -13.24 -30.36 12.69
N ALA A 515 -13.17 -29.25 11.95
CA ALA A 515 -14.35 -28.44 11.63
C ALA A 515 -15.42 -29.21 10.83
N ILE A 516 -15.02 -30.18 10.00
CA ILE A 516 -15.93 -31.09 9.28
C ILE A 516 -16.57 -32.10 10.25
N ALA A 517 -15.80 -32.65 11.19
CA ALA A 517 -16.33 -33.54 12.22
C ALA A 517 -17.29 -32.82 13.18
N ASP A 518 -16.95 -31.60 13.60
CA ASP A 518 -17.78 -30.76 14.48
C ASP A 518 -19.08 -30.27 13.79
N GLN A 519 -19.16 -30.29 12.45
CA GLN A 519 -20.37 -29.99 11.68
C GLN A 519 -21.29 -31.21 11.47
N ASN A 520 -20.73 -32.42 11.41
CA ASN A 520 -21.50 -33.66 11.19
C ASN A 520 -21.90 -34.31 12.52
N LEU A 521 -22.62 -33.57 13.37
CA LEU A 521 -23.20 -34.04 14.63
C LEU A 521 -24.53 -34.79 14.40
N ASP A 522 -24.53 -35.81 13.53
CA ASP A 522 -25.55 -36.85 13.58
C ASP A 522 -25.00 -38.24 13.19
N THR A 523 -25.51 -39.27 13.89
CA THR A 523 -25.17 -40.70 13.87
C THR A 523 -24.04 -41.21 12.96
N SER A 524 -22.89 -41.60 13.54
CA SER A 524 -22.51 -43.04 13.72
C SER A 524 -21.09 -43.20 14.30
N ASN A 525 -20.87 -44.29 15.05
CA ASN A 525 -19.52 -44.77 15.37
C ASN A 525 -19.09 -45.74 14.26
N ASP A 526 -17.96 -45.49 13.59
CA ASP A 526 -17.08 -46.61 13.21
C ASP A 526 -15.61 -46.24 12.92
N GLU A 527 -14.78 -47.28 12.93
CA GLU A 527 -13.37 -47.42 12.52
C GLU A 527 -12.40 -46.22 12.65
N THR A 528 -11.55 -46.30 13.67
CA THR A 528 -10.40 -45.41 13.90
C THR A 528 -9.32 -45.56 12.82
N THR A 529 -9.47 -44.86 11.69
CA THR A 529 -8.45 -44.84 10.62
C THR A 529 -7.15 -44.18 11.13
N THR A 530 -6.16 -44.99 11.52
CA THR A 530 -4.90 -44.51 12.09
C THR A 530 -4.00 -43.86 11.03
N VAL A 531 -4.16 -42.56 10.84
CA VAL A 531 -3.27 -41.74 9.99
C VAL A 531 -1.82 -41.83 10.50
N ARG A 532 -0.95 -42.49 9.73
CA ARG A 532 0.46 -42.72 10.11
C ARG A 532 1.18 -41.38 10.33
N PRO A 533 1.87 -41.16 11.47
CA PRO A 533 2.53 -39.91 11.78
C PRO A 533 3.80 -39.72 10.94
N GLN A 534 3.70 -39.09 9.77
CA GLN A 534 4.87 -38.68 9.00
C GLN A 534 5.59 -37.51 9.69
N GLY A 535 6.93 -37.48 9.61
CA GLY A 535 7.81 -36.53 10.31
C GLY A 535 7.52 -35.03 10.07
N PRO A 536 8.07 -34.13 10.89
CA PRO A 536 7.61 -32.73 11.01
C PRO A 536 7.59 -31.95 9.69
N SER A 537 6.50 -31.22 9.45
CA SER A 537 6.26 -30.46 8.23
C SER A 537 7.08 -29.17 8.18
N VAL A 538 8.28 -29.22 7.61
CA VAL A 538 9.11 -28.03 7.32
C VAL A 538 8.35 -27.08 6.38
N GLY A 539 8.37 -25.78 6.67
CA GLY A 539 7.97 -24.75 5.73
C GLY A 539 9.15 -24.33 4.85
N LEU A 540 8.96 -24.34 3.53
CA LEU A 540 9.99 -23.96 2.56
C LEU A 540 9.76 -22.55 1.99
N VAL A 541 10.85 -21.92 1.55
CA VAL A 541 10.85 -20.59 0.93
C VAL A 541 11.81 -20.58 -0.24
N THR A 542 11.38 -20.11 -1.40
CA THR A 542 12.25 -19.95 -2.57
C THR A 542 11.79 -18.79 -3.45
N THR A 543 12.44 -18.60 -4.59
CA THR A 543 12.11 -17.59 -5.60
C THR A 543 11.81 -18.25 -6.94
N LEU A 544 11.03 -17.55 -7.78
CA LEU A 544 10.80 -17.97 -9.16
C LEU A 544 12.07 -17.82 -9.99
N GLU A 545 12.75 -16.68 -9.86
CA GLU A 545 13.98 -16.31 -10.57
C GLU A 545 15.21 -16.40 -9.65
N ASP A 546 16.35 -16.80 -10.18
CA ASP A 546 17.60 -16.96 -9.41
C ASP A 546 18.13 -15.63 -8.84
N ILE A 547 17.87 -14.50 -9.51
CA ILE A 547 18.39 -13.18 -9.12
C ILE A 547 17.84 -12.69 -7.77
N ASP A 548 16.62 -13.10 -7.41
CA ASP A 548 15.96 -12.73 -6.17
C ASP A 548 16.37 -13.65 -4.99
N PHE A 549 16.92 -14.83 -5.26
CA PHE A 549 17.19 -15.87 -4.26
C PHE A 549 18.11 -15.41 -3.11
N PRO A 550 19.26 -14.76 -3.36
CA PRO A 550 20.15 -14.31 -2.29
C PRO A 550 19.54 -13.21 -1.42
N VAL A 551 18.62 -12.41 -1.97
CA VAL A 551 17.92 -11.33 -1.26
C VAL A 551 16.95 -11.92 -0.24
N VAL A 552 16.17 -12.94 -0.64
CA VAL A 552 15.24 -13.63 0.27
C VAL A 552 16.01 -14.41 1.35
N GLN A 553 17.10 -15.11 0.98
CA GLN A 553 17.93 -15.83 1.95
C GLN A 553 18.50 -14.89 3.02
N SER A 554 19.20 -13.83 2.59
CA SER A 554 19.80 -12.83 3.48
C SER A 554 18.74 -12.18 4.39
N ALA A 555 17.55 -11.89 3.84
CA ALA A 555 16.43 -11.39 4.62
C ALA A 555 16.00 -12.37 5.72
N LEU A 556 15.84 -13.67 5.44
CA LEU A 556 15.46 -14.66 6.45
C LEU A 556 16.49 -14.83 7.57
N GLU A 557 17.79 -14.76 7.25
CA GLU A 557 18.89 -14.90 8.20
C GLU A 557 19.10 -13.64 9.07
N SER A 558 18.94 -12.44 8.49
CA SER A 558 19.17 -11.15 9.16
C SER A 558 18.24 -10.88 10.37
N GLN A 559 18.67 -10.05 11.33
CA GLN A 559 17.81 -9.60 12.42
C GLN A 559 17.05 -8.32 12.04
N SER A 560 15.71 -8.34 12.22
CA SER A 560 14.86 -7.17 11.97
C SER A 560 15.01 -6.11 13.06
N PRO A 561 15.18 -4.81 12.73
CA PRO A 561 15.40 -3.76 13.74
C PRO A 561 14.15 -3.52 14.60
N PRO A 562 14.30 -3.21 15.91
CA PRO A 562 13.18 -2.98 16.82
C PRO A 562 12.35 -1.75 16.44
N ILE A 563 11.10 -1.73 16.88
CA ILE A 563 10.17 -0.62 16.65
C ILE A 563 10.46 0.46 17.70
N THR A 564 10.71 1.69 17.26
CA THR A 564 11.22 2.78 18.11
C THR A 564 10.19 3.88 18.40
N THR A 565 9.12 3.97 17.60
CA THR A 565 8.04 4.93 17.79
C THR A 565 6.68 4.32 17.48
N ALA A 566 5.64 4.78 18.19
CA ALA A 566 4.25 4.40 17.96
C ALA A 566 3.48 5.53 17.28
N GLY A 567 2.61 5.21 16.32
CA GLY A 567 1.77 6.17 15.63
C GLY A 567 0.73 6.81 16.54
N ILE A 568 0.45 8.10 16.36
CA ILE A 568 -0.63 8.83 17.01
C ILE A 568 -1.32 9.78 16.04
N GLU A 569 -2.60 10.04 16.31
CA GLU A 569 -3.40 11.09 15.67
C GLU A 569 -3.90 12.08 16.74
N PRO A 570 -4.00 13.39 16.46
CA PRO A 570 -4.63 14.34 17.37
C PRO A 570 -6.13 14.01 17.59
N PRO A 571 -6.60 13.85 18.84
CA PRO A 571 -8.02 13.64 19.13
C PRO A 571 -8.91 14.75 18.56
N VAL A 572 -10.13 14.41 18.14
CA VAL A 572 -11.08 15.35 17.49
C VAL A 572 -11.31 16.63 18.32
N GLN A 573 -11.30 16.55 19.65
CA GLN A 573 -11.46 17.70 20.54
C GLN A 573 -10.28 18.68 20.48
N ILE A 574 -9.08 18.22 20.09
CA ILE A 574 -7.96 19.10 19.76
C ILE A 574 -8.19 19.74 18.39
N VAL A 575 -8.65 18.98 17.40
CA VAL A 575 -8.95 19.49 16.04
C VAL A 575 -10.03 20.58 16.08
N GLU A 576 -11.13 20.36 16.79
CA GLU A 576 -12.21 21.34 16.98
C GLU A 576 -11.72 22.62 17.66
N ARG A 577 -11.04 22.50 18.81
CA ARG A 577 -10.45 23.65 19.53
C ARG A 577 -9.39 24.36 18.71
N PHE A 578 -8.67 23.65 17.84
CA PHE A 578 -7.67 24.25 16.96
C PHE A 578 -8.35 25.00 15.80
N ALA A 579 -9.46 24.47 15.27
CA ALA A 579 -10.26 25.13 14.24
C ALA A 579 -10.85 26.48 14.70
N THR A 580 -11.20 26.66 15.98
CA THR A 580 -11.76 27.95 16.47
C THR A 580 -10.79 29.13 16.40
N TYR A 581 -9.49 28.92 16.15
CA TYR A 581 -8.54 30.01 15.92
C TYR A 581 -8.55 30.54 14.47
N PHE A 582 -9.27 29.88 13.55
CA PHE A 582 -9.32 30.24 12.13
C PHE A 582 -10.68 30.87 11.78
N PRO A 583 -10.75 31.74 10.76
CA PRO A 583 -12.02 32.30 10.30
C PRO A 583 -13.01 31.22 9.81
N PRO A 584 -14.33 31.47 9.88
CA PRO A 584 -15.33 30.62 9.26
C PRO A 584 -15.02 30.34 7.77
N ASN A 585 -15.37 29.14 7.32
CA ASN A 585 -15.07 28.64 5.97
C ASN A 585 -13.56 28.53 5.62
N THR A 586 -12.67 28.50 6.62
CA THR A 586 -11.27 28.07 6.42
C THR A 586 -11.24 26.56 6.11
N PRO A 587 -10.57 26.11 5.02
CA PRO A 587 -10.58 24.71 4.64
C PRO A 587 -10.02 23.77 5.71
N LEU A 588 -10.72 22.67 6.00
CA LEU A 588 -10.29 21.69 7.01
C LEU A 588 -8.93 21.08 6.66
N SER A 589 -8.64 20.87 5.37
CA SER A 589 -7.32 20.42 4.90
C SER A 589 -6.18 21.36 5.30
N PHE A 590 -6.42 22.68 5.29
CA PHE A 590 -5.44 23.65 5.77
C PHE A 590 -5.30 23.59 7.30
N ILE A 591 -6.41 23.51 8.04
CA ILE A 591 -6.42 23.42 9.51
C ILE A 591 -5.65 22.15 9.97
N LEU A 592 -5.95 20.98 9.38
CA LEU A 592 -5.26 19.72 9.69
C LEU A 592 -3.78 19.76 9.30
N SER A 593 -3.44 20.32 8.13
CA SER A 593 -2.04 20.52 7.73
C SER A 593 -1.29 21.43 8.71
N LYS A 594 -1.95 22.49 9.21
CA LYS A 594 -1.34 23.46 10.13
C LYS A 594 -1.20 22.90 11.55
N LEU A 595 -2.16 22.11 12.01
CA LEU A 595 -2.04 21.35 13.25
C LEU A 595 -0.85 20.39 13.18
N HIS A 596 -0.75 19.60 12.11
CA HIS A 596 0.35 18.66 11.88
C HIS A 596 1.73 19.36 11.78
N GLU A 597 1.80 20.60 11.26
CA GLU A 597 3.04 21.41 11.26
C GLU A 597 3.43 21.95 12.65
N LEU A 598 2.45 22.27 13.51
CA LEU A 598 2.69 22.80 14.86
C LEU A 598 2.81 21.72 15.94
N CYS A 599 2.36 20.50 15.67
CA CYS A 599 2.29 19.42 16.64
C CYS A 599 3.66 19.02 17.20
N THR A 600 3.77 19.03 18.53
CA THR A 600 4.97 18.56 19.24
C THR A 600 4.73 17.16 19.78
N VAL A 601 5.45 16.16 19.26
CA VAL A 601 5.33 14.75 19.67
C VAL A 601 6.38 14.33 20.69
N GLY A 602 6.07 13.32 21.51
CA GLY A 602 7.03 12.71 22.42
C GLY A 602 8.02 11.81 21.69
N LYS A 603 9.24 11.62 22.23
CA LYS A 603 10.33 10.86 21.55
C LYS A 603 10.01 9.40 21.18
N ARG A 604 8.94 8.83 21.75
CA ARG A 604 8.46 7.46 21.47
C ARG A 604 7.27 7.42 20.51
N PHE A 605 6.91 8.55 19.88
CA PHE A 605 5.72 8.70 19.07
C PHE A 605 6.02 9.38 17.73
N HIS A 606 5.23 9.05 16.71
CA HIS A 606 5.19 9.76 15.43
C HIS A 606 3.74 10.10 15.08
N LEU A 607 3.51 11.20 14.35
CA LEU A 607 2.20 11.46 13.76
C LEU A 607 1.96 10.48 12.61
N CYS A 608 0.76 9.90 12.54
CA CYS A 608 0.32 9.18 11.34
C CYS A 608 0.12 10.16 10.16
N ASN A 609 0.36 9.70 8.93
CA ASN A 609 0.17 10.51 7.73
C ASN A 609 -1.31 10.84 7.53
N ASN A 610 -1.63 12.11 7.33
CA ASN A 610 -2.99 12.57 7.03
C ASN A 610 -3.26 12.73 5.52
N LYS A 611 -2.45 12.14 4.62
CA LYS A 611 -2.50 12.44 3.17
C LYS A 611 -3.87 12.21 2.53
N ASP A 612 -4.52 11.10 2.87
CA ASP A 612 -5.84 10.75 2.35
C ASP A 612 -6.95 11.54 3.07
N GLN A 613 -6.86 11.71 4.40
CA GLN A 613 -7.72 12.60 5.18
C GLN A 613 -7.74 14.05 4.63
N LEU A 614 -6.58 14.59 4.25
CA LEU A 614 -6.45 15.91 3.60
C LEU A 614 -7.10 15.98 2.22
N TYR A 615 -7.07 14.88 1.46
CA TYR A 615 -7.72 14.77 0.15
C TYR A 615 -9.25 14.68 0.29
N LEU A 616 -9.76 13.89 1.25
CA LEU A 616 -11.19 13.87 1.57
C LEU A 616 -11.67 15.24 2.07
N ALA A 617 -10.88 15.92 2.91
CA ALA A 617 -11.19 17.26 3.40
C ALA A 617 -11.26 18.29 2.27
N ASP A 618 -10.43 18.16 1.23
CA ASP A 618 -10.49 18.98 0.02
C ASP A 618 -11.71 18.67 -0.87
N LEU A 619 -12.17 17.41 -0.92
CA LEU A 619 -13.39 17.03 -1.66
C LEU A 619 -14.65 17.60 -1.02
N ILE A 620 -14.76 17.57 0.31
CA ILE A 620 -15.96 18.03 1.04
C ILE A 620 -15.92 19.52 1.43
N ASP A 621 -14.84 20.23 1.13
CA ASP A 621 -14.68 21.67 1.40
C ASP A 621 -15.84 22.53 0.87
N PRO A 622 -16.36 22.34 -0.37
CA PRO A 622 -17.44 23.16 -0.91
C PRO A 622 -18.82 22.92 -0.26
N ILE A 623 -18.99 21.81 0.47
CA ILE A 623 -20.25 21.48 1.14
C ILE A 623 -20.40 22.36 2.38
N LYS A 624 -21.56 23.02 2.54
CA LYS A 624 -21.86 23.89 3.69
C LYS A 624 -22.48 23.08 4.84
N ASN A 625 -22.85 23.74 5.93
CA ASN A 625 -23.62 23.20 7.07
C ASN A 625 -23.00 22.04 7.89
N LEU A 626 -21.94 21.36 7.43
CA LEU A 626 -21.20 20.36 8.21
C LEU A 626 -20.33 21.01 9.30
N THR A 627 -20.40 20.47 10.52
CA THR A 627 -19.52 20.88 11.63
C THR A 627 -18.08 20.40 11.43
N ILE A 628 -17.14 20.90 12.25
CA ILE A 628 -15.75 20.41 12.22
C ILE A 628 -15.69 18.92 12.62
N ALA A 629 -16.52 18.48 13.56
CA ALA A 629 -16.63 17.07 13.94
C ALA A 629 -17.16 16.20 12.77
N ASP A 630 -18.23 16.62 12.09
CA ASP A 630 -18.79 15.86 10.95
C ASP A 630 -17.77 15.76 9.82
N ARG A 631 -17.13 16.88 9.45
CA ARG A 631 -16.09 16.89 8.42
C ARG A 631 -14.92 15.98 8.80
N PHE A 632 -14.41 16.10 10.02
CA PHE A 632 -13.32 15.24 10.50
C PHE A 632 -13.71 13.77 10.45
N LEU A 633 -14.92 13.42 10.88
CA LEU A 633 -15.45 12.06 10.84
C LEU A 633 -15.61 11.53 9.41
N ILE A 634 -16.14 12.33 8.48
CA ILE A 634 -16.21 11.96 7.06
C ILE A 634 -14.80 11.78 6.47
N CYS A 635 -13.81 12.55 6.93
CA CYS A 635 -12.41 12.38 6.54
C CYS A 635 -11.69 11.18 7.20
N GLN A 636 -12.35 10.42 8.07
CA GLN A 636 -11.90 9.10 8.56
C GLN A 636 -12.50 7.93 7.75
N ALA A 637 -13.32 8.21 6.74
CA ALA A 637 -13.96 7.18 5.93
C ALA A 637 -12.94 6.46 5.01
N PRO A 638 -13.15 5.15 4.70
CA PRO A 638 -12.19 4.36 3.94
C PRO A 638 -12.05 4.87 2.48
N THR A 639 -10.86 5.33 2.13
CA THR A 639 -10.57 5.83 0.77
C THR A 639 -10.28 4.72 -0.23
N PHE A 640 -10.70 4.95 -1.47
CA PHE A 640 -10.28 4.17 -2.63
C PHE A 640 -9.85 5.09 -3.78
N ARG A 641 -9.25 4.50 -4.81
CA ARG A 641 -8.82 5.20 -6.02
C ARG A 641 -9.25 4.37 -7.22
N ASP A 642 -10.04 4.95 -8.11
CA ASP A 642 -10.62 4.29 -9.27
C ASP A 642 -10.38 5.10 -10.56
N PRO A 643 -10.36 4.48 -11.75
CA PRO A 643 -10.05 5.20 -13.00
C PRO A 643 -11.12 6.21 -13.46
N ALA A 644 -12.34 6.14 -12.93
CA ALA A 644 -13.47 7.02 -13.29
C ALA A 644 -13.67 8.19 -12.29
N ASN A 645 -12.87 8.21 -11.23
CA ASN A 645 -12.98 9.08 -10.05
C ASN A 645 -14.44 9.11 -9.53
N VAL A 646 -14.97 7.94 -9.19
CA VAL A 646 -16.28 7.79 -8.53
C VAL A 646 -16.23 8.45 -7.15
N LEU A 647 -15.16 8.23 -6.38
CA LEU A 647 -15.02 8.81 -5.04
C LEU A 647 -15.10 10.36 -5.04
N ASP A 648 -14.49 11.01 -6.04
CA ASP A 648 -14.51 12.48 -6.21
C ASP A 648 -15.94 13.05 -6.40
N LYS A 649 -16.92 12.23 -6.77
CA LYS A 649 -18.34 12.60 -6.96
C LYS A 649 -19.19 12.13 -5.79
N LEU A 650 -19.00 10.87 -5.39
CA LEU A 650 -19.78 10.17 -4.39
C LEU A 650 -19.60 10.74 -2.99
N LEU A 651 -18.36 11.08 -2.59
CA LEU A 651 -18.12 11.63 -1.24
C LEU A 651 -18.74 13.03 -1.06
N PRO A 652 -18.63 13.99 -2.00
CA PRO A 652 -19.40 15.24 -1.94
C PRO A 652 -20.92 15.05 -1.95
N ALA A 653 -21.45 14.02 -2.62
CA ALA A 653 -22.87 13.70 -2.60
C ALA A 653 -23.33 13.21 -1.22
N PHE A 654 -22.63 12.21 -0.65
CA PHE A 654 -22.87 11.75 0.72
C PHE A 654 -22.72 12.88 1.75
N ALA A 655 -21.68 13.70 1.63
CA ALA A 655 -21.45 14.84 2.51
C ALA A 655 -22.58 15.88 2.42
N ARG A 656 -23.17 16.10 1.24
CA ARG A 656 -24.36 16.96 1.07
C ARG A 656 -25.60 16.35 1.71
N ILE A 657 -25.84 15.05 1.51
CA ILE A 657 -26.95 14.33 2.13
C ILE A 657 -26.91 14.45 3.67
N ILE A 658 -25.73 14.34 4.27
CA ILE A 658 -25.52 14.59 5.71
C ILE A 658 -25.76 16.07 6.06
N ALA A 659 -25.19 17.01 5.29
CA ALA A 659 -25.28 18.45 5.55
C ALA A 659 -26.71 19.02 5.52
N ASP A 660 -27.52 18.53 4.59
CA ASP A 660 -28.89 18.98 4.35
C ASP A 660 -29.93 18.13 5.10
N GLN A 661 -29.47 17.11 5.87
CA GLN A 661 -30.31 16.09 6.53
C GLN A 661 -31.32 15.44 5.56
N ALA A 662 -30.85 15.18 4.34
CA ALA A 662 -31.66 14.65 3.24
C ALA A 662 -31.84 13.13 3.33
N ASP A 663 -32.78 12.61 2.54
CA ASP A 663 -33.07 11.18 2.44
C ASP A 663 -31.89 10.42 1.81
N GLY A 664 -31.15 9.66 2.61
CA GLY A 664 -30.02 8.83 2.19
C GLY A 664 -30.39 7.43 1.71
N ARG A 665 -31.61 7.19 1.21
CA ARG A 665 -31.99 5.92 0.57
C ARG A 665 -31.05 5.59 -0.59
N LEU A 666 -30.50 4.37 -0.58
CA LEU A 666 -29.45 3.89 -1.49
C LEU A 666 -29.78 4.12 -2.98
N THR A 667 -31.03 3.86 -3.36
CA THR A 667 -31.53 3.95 -4.74
C THR A 667 -31.69 5.37 -5.27
N GLU A 668 -31.67 6.39 -4.40
CA GLU A 668 -31.81 7.81 -4.78
C GLU A 668 -30.45 8.46 -5.08
N ILE A 669 -29.34 7.80 -4.72
CA ILE A 669 -27.97 8.36 -4.79
C ILE A 669 -27.37 8.11 -6.17
N ARG A 670 -27.60 9.05 -7.09
CA ARG A 670 -27.20 8.99 -8.51
C ARG A 670 -25.70 8.86 -8.75
N GLU A 671 -24.87 9.24 -7.79
CA GLU A 671 -23.41 9.09 -7.85
C GLU A 671 -22.93 7.66 -7.51
N LEU A 672 -23.82 6.77 -7.03
CA LEU A 672 -23.51 5.38 -6.69
C LEU A 672 -23.95 4.45 -7.84
N PRO A 673 -23.02 3.79 -8.56
CA PRO A 673 -23.29 3.17 -9.85
C PRO A 673 -23.88 1.75 -9.72
N LEU A 674 -25.12 1.64 -9.22
CA LEU A 674 -25.84 0.38 -9.04
C LEU A 674 -26.04 -0.38 -10.37
N GLU A 675 -26.24 0.36 -11.46
CA GLU A 675 -26.48 -0.12 -12.83
C GLU A 675 -25.33 -0.97 -13.42
N VAL A 676 -24.20 -1.09 -12.72
CA VAL A 676 -23.12 -2.03 -13.05
C VAL A 676 -23.54 -3.50 -12.80
N LEU A 677 -24.48 -3.74 -11.88
CA LEU A 677 -25.01 -5.08 -11.60
C LEU A 677 -25.87 -5.63 -12.74
N ASP A 678 -26.71 -4.78 -13.34
CA ASP A 678 -27.62 -5.11 -14.44
C ASP A 678 -26.88 -5.32 -15.79
N SER A 679 -25.56 -5.24 -15.80
CA SER A 679 -24.76 -5.27 -17.02
C SER A 679 -24.39 -6.70 -17.43
N ASP A 680 -24.87 -7.12 -18.61
CA ASP A 680 -24.37 -8.30 -19.35
C ASP A 680 -22.99 -8.02 -20.03
N ALA A 681 -22.16 -7.22 -19.38
CA ALA A 681 -20.83 -6.87 -19.87
C ALA A 681 -19.94 -8.11 -19.91
N LYS A 682 -19.19 -8.27 -21.02
CA LYS A 682 -18.23 -9.36 -21.15
C LYS A 682 -17.20 -9.31 -20.00
N PRO A 683 -16.80 -10.48 -19.46
CA PRO A 683 -15.85 -10.59 -18.36
C PRO A 683 -14.50 -10.01 -18.81
N THR A 684 -14.22 -8.79 -18.35
CA THR A 684 -13.12 -7.96 -18.82
C THR A 684 -12.55 -7.14 -17.66
N LYS A 685 -11.27 -6.77 -17.75
CA LYS A 685 -10.60 -5.98 -16.71
C LYS A 685 -11.32 -4.65 -16.42
N ALA A 686 -11.96 -4.05 -17.42
CA ALA A 686 -12.73 -2.83 -17.26
C ALA A 686 -13.99 -3.06 -16.42
N TYR A 687 -14.76 -4.13 -16.70
CA TYR A 687 -15.95 -4.48 -15.94
C TYR A 687 -15.64 -4.92 -14.50
N LEU A 688 -14.60 -5.75 -14.31
CA LEU A 688 -14.10 -6.11 -12.98
C LEU A 688 -13.71 -4.88 -12.16
N ALA A 689 -13.06 -3.87 -12.78
CA ALA A 689 -12.72 -2.62 -12.11
C ALA A 689 -13.95 -1.76 -11.76
N GLN A 690 -15.03 -1.83 -12.55
CA GLN A 690 -16.31 -1.18 -12.22
C GLN A 690 -16.97 -1.86 -11.02
N LEU A 691 -17.05 -3.20 -11.01
CA LEU A 691 -17.58 -3.98 -9.89
C LEU A 691 -16.77 -3.76 -8.60
N GLU A 692 -15.44 -3.79 -8.67
CA GLU A 692 -14.55 -3.42 -7.55
C GLU A 692 -14.83 -1.99 -7.04
N THR A 693 -15.25 -1.07 -7.90
CA THR A 693 -15.54 0.33 -7.53
C THR A 693 -16.93 0.48 -6.92
N LEU A 694 -17.94 -0.23 -7.43
CA LEU A 694 -19.25 -0.34 -6.81
C LEU A 694 -19.15 -0.96 -5.41
N HIS A 695 -18.39 -2.05 -5.26
CA HIS A 695 -18.15 -2.69 -3.96
C HIS A 695 -17.61 -1.71 -2.92
N LYS A 696 -16.56 -0.96 -3.27
CA LYS A 696 -15.95 0.05 -2.38
C LYS A 696 -16.91 1.23 -2.11
N SER A 697 -17.78 1.57 -3.05
CA SER A 697 -18.83 2.59 -2.89
C SER A 697 -19.93 2.14 -1.93
N LEU A 698 -20.34 0.87 -1.97
CA LEU A 698 -21.29 0.26 -1.04
C LEU A 698 -20.69 0.11 0.37
N VAL A 699 -19.42 -0.30 0.47
CA VAL A 699 -18.66 -0.30 1.75
C VAL A 699 -18.57 1.11 2.35
N LEU A 700 -18.37 2.15 1.53
CA LEU A 700 -18.38 3.55 1.98
C LEU A 700 -19.77 4.01 2.46
N TYR A 701 -20.84 3.63 1.74
CA TYR A 701 -22.23 3.87 2.16
C TYR A 701 -22.51 3.22 3.53
N LEU A 702 -22.21 1.92 3.67
CA LEU A 702 -22.39 1.17 4.91
C LEU A 702 -21.59 1.78 6.06
N TRP A 703 -20.32 2.14 5.82
CA TRP A 703 -19.48 2.82 6.80
C TRP A 703 -20.15 4.11 7.32
N LEU A 704 -20.63 4.97 6.42
CA LEU A 704 -21.33 6.21 6.80
C LEU A 704 -22.67 5.92 7.51
N ALA A 705 -23.41 4.91 7.07
CA ALA A 705 -24.71 4.56 7.65
C ALA A 705 -24.63 4.04 9.10
N TYR A 706 -23.48 3.48 9.53
CA TYR A 706 -23.24 3.19 10.95
C TYR A 706 -22.88 4.42 11.81
N ARG A 707 -22.59 5.59 11.21
CA ARG A 707 -22.35 6.85 11.93
C ARG A 707 -23.57 7.78 11.87
N PHE A 708 -24.18 7.90 10.69
CA PHE A 708 -25.30 8.79 10.40
C PHE A 708 -26.59 7.97 10.15
N ALA A 709 -26.94 7.10 11.09
CA ALA A 709 -28.00 6.10 10.93
C ALA A 709 -29.42 6.66 10.74
N GLY A 710 -29.67 7.92 11.14
CA GLY A 710 -30.92 8.63 10.85
C GLY A 710 -31.00 9.23 9.44
N VAL A 711 -29.89 9.27 8.70
CA VAL A 711 -29.76 9.83 7.35
C VAL A 711 -29.73 8.72 6.31
N PHE A 712 -28.85 7.72 6.49
CA PHE A 712 -28.72 6.56 5.59
C PHE A 712 -29.53 5.38 6.13
N SER A 713 -30.82 5.37 5.80
CA SER A 713 -31.82 4.42 6.33
C SER A 713 -31.66 2.99 5.80
N THR A 714 -31.44 2.82 4.50
CA THR A 714 -31.47 1.52 3.79
C THR A 714 -30.17 0.71 3.91
N ARG A 715 -29.79 0.38 5.15
CA ARG A 715 -28.59 -0.44 5.43
C ARG A 715 -28.70 -1.87 4.91
N GLU A 716 -29.84 -2.54 5.13
CA GLU A 716 -30.06 -3.93 4.71
C GLU A 716 -29.98 -4.09 3.19
N LEU A 717 -30.60 -3.18 2.43
CA LEU A 717 -30.49 -3.13 0.98
C LEU A 717 -29.04 -2.93 0.49
N ALA A 718 -28.24 -2.13 1.21
CA ALA A 718 -26.83 -1.93 0.87
C ALA A 718 -25.95 -3.14 1.19
N VAL A 719 -26.29 -3.92 2.23
CA VAL A 719 -25.66 -5.23 2.49
C VAL A 719 -26.01 -6.20 1.35
N HIS A 720 -27.27 -6.30 0.97
CA HIS A 720 -27.69 -7.19 -0.13
C HIS A 720 -27.05 -6.80 -1.48
N ALA A 721 -27.01 -5.50 -1.81
CA ALA A 721 -26.33 -5.01 -3.01
C ALA A 721 -24.81 -5.30 -2.99
N LYS A 722 -24.17 -5.27 -1.81
CA LYS A 722 -22.76 -5.67 -1.63
C LYS A 722 -22.59 -7.16 -1.92
N GLU A 723 -23.45 -8.02 -1.39
CA GLU A 723 -23.42 -9.48 -1.61
C GLU A 723 -23.62 -9.84 -3.10
N LEU A 724 -24.57 -9.19 -3.77
CA LEU A 724 -24.76 -9.33 -5.23
C LEU A 724 -23.52 -8.87 -6.02
N THR A 725 -22.87 -7.78 -5.59
CA THR A 725 -21.62 -7.30 -6.20
C THR A 725 -20.48 -8.31 -5.99
N GLU A 726 -20.39 -8.93 -4.81
CA GLU A 726 -19.37 -9.94 -4.47
C GLU A 726 -19.53 -11.22 -5.30
N ALA A 727 -20.76 -11.72 -5.48
CA ALA A 727 -21.05 -12.84 -6.36
C ALA A 727 -20.72 -12.54 -7.83
N LYS A 728 -21.07 -11.34 -8.32
CA LYS A 728 -20.76 -10.91 -9.71
C LYS A 728 -19.24 -10.72 -9.92
N ILE A 729 -18.49 -10.26 -8.91
CA ILE A 729 -17.03 -10.21 -8.92
C ILE A 729 -16.45 -11.62 -9.09
N GLU A 730 -16.95 -12.61 -8.34
CA GLU A 730 -16.45 -13.98 -8.44
C GLU A 730 -16.73 -14.59 -9.83
N GLN A 731 -17.96 -14.48 -10.34
CA GLN A 731 -18.30 -14.94 -11.70
C GLN A 731 -17.33 -14.36 -12.76
N VAL A 732 -17.08 -13.05 -12.72
CA VAL A 732 -16.16 -12.39 -13.65
C VAL A 732 -14.72 -12.87 -13.47
N LEU A 733 -14.29 -13.22 -12.25
CA LEU A 733 -12.96 -13.79 -11.95
C LEU A 733 -12.80 -15.25 -12.40
N GLU A 734 -13.89 -15.99 -12.63
CA GLU A 734 -13.84 -17.30 -13.27
C GLU A 734 -13.80 -17.19 -14.80
N ASP A 735 -14.70 -16.40 -15.40
CA ASP A 735 -14.85 -16.31 -16.86
C ASP A 735 -13.77 -15.45 -17.57
N MET A 736 -13.04 -14.58 -16.86
CA MET A 736 -12.10 -13.64 -17.49
C MET A 736 -10.92 -14.32 -18.19
N SER A 737 -10.77 -14.11 -19.50
CA SER A 737 -9.52 -14.40 -20.24
C SER A 737 -8.57 -13.19 -20.26
N PHE A 738 -7.26 -13.44 -20.36
CA PHE A 738 -6.20 -12.42 -20.34
C PHE A 738 -5.14 -12.70 -21.42
N ASP A 739 -4.78 -11.68 -22.20
CA ASP A 739 -3.72 -11.76 -23.21
C ASP A 739 -2.31 -11.66 -22.59
N ALA A 740 -1.54 -12.74 -22.67
CA ALA A 740 -0.17 -12.83 -22.13
C ALA A 740 0.85 -11.87 -22.78
N ARG A 741 0.51 -11.22 -23.91
CA ARG A 741 1.44 -10.35 -24.66
C ARG A 741 1.89 -9.11 -23.89
N ASN A 742 1.01 -8.50 -23.10
CA ASN A 742 1.32 -7.28 -22.36
C ASN A 742 2.28 -7.54 -21.17
N GLN A 743 2.31 -8.77 -20.66
CA GLN A 743 3.15 -9.16 -19.53
C GLN A 743 4.64 -9.19 -19.90
N ILE A 744 4.99 -9.75 -21.06
CA ILE A 744 6.38 -9.90 -21.55
C ILE A 744 7.13 -8.54 -21.60
N VAL A 745 6.41 -7.43 -21.76
CA VAL A 745 6.98 -6.07 -21.73
C VAL A 745 7.27 -5.60 -20.29
N HIS A 746 6.39 -5.92 -19.34
CA HIS A 746 6.50 -5.56 -17.93
C HIS A 746 7.61 -6.36 -17.24
N ASP A 747 7.64 -7.68 -17.42
CA ASP A 747 8.63 -8.57 -16.83
C ASP A 747 10.06 -8.17 -17.25
N ARG A 748 10.25 -7.80 -18.53
CA ARG A 748 11.53 -7.30 -19.04
C ARG A 748 11.98 -5.99 -18.38
N GLN A 749 11.05 -5.09 -18.06
CA GLN A 749 11.36 -3.84 -17.37
C GLN A 749 11.70 -4.08 -15.89
N GLN A 750 11.01 -5.02 -15.22
CA GLN A 750 11.34 -5.42 -13.86
C GLN A 750 12.72 -6.10 -13.77
N LYS A 751 13.03 -7.08 -14.63
CA LYS A 751 14.34 -7.76 -14.62
C LYS A 751 15.50 -6.77 -14.79
N GLN A 752 15.40 -5.84 -15.76
CA GLN A 752 16.38 -4.77 -15.94
C GLN A 752 16.54 -3.87 -14.70
N LEU A 753 15.49 -3.66 -13.90
CA LEU A 753 15.57 -2.90 -12.66
C LEU A 753 16.26 -3.70 -11.55
N VAL A 754 15.92 -4.98 -11.36
CA VAL A 754 16.57 -5.86 -10.37
C VAL A 754 18.07 -5.97 -10.68
N GLU A 755 18.44 -6.22 -11.94
CA GLU A 755 19.84 -6.25 -12.40
C GLU A 755 20.59 -4.95 -12.08
N GLN A 756 20.00 -3.78 -12.38
CA GLN A 756 20.60 -2.48 -12.08
C GLN A 756 20.77 -2.25 -10.56
N MET A 757 19.85 -2.74 -9.74
CA MET A 757 19.93 -2.61 -8.28
C MET A 757 20.94 -3.59 -7.67
N ALA A 758 21.02 -4.83 -8.16
CA ALA A 758 22.04 -5.80 -7.77
C ALA A 758 23.45 -5.30 -8.14
N HIS A 759 23.65 -4.80 -9.36
CA HIS A 759 24.91 -4.18 -9.77
C HIS A 759 25.27 -2.91 -8.97
N ALA A 760 24.30 -2.17 -8.45
CA ALA A 760 24.56 -1.06 -7.54
C ALA A 760 25.05 -1.56 -6.16
N ALA A 761 24.37 -2.54 -5.56
CA ALA A 761 24.76 -3.11 -4.26
C ALA A 761 26.15 -3.78 -4.30
N VAL A 762 26.45 -4.53 -5.36
CA VAL A 762 27.78 -5.15 -5.55
C VAL A 762 28.89 -4.11 -5.72
N ARG A 763 28.58 -2.92 -6.27
CA ARG A 763 29.54 -1.79 -6.33
C ARG A 763 29.74 -1.13 -4.97
N GLU A 764 28.67 -0.86 -4.22
CA GLU A 764 28.79 -0.28 -2.87
C GLU A 764 29.60 -1.19 -1.92
N ASN A 765 29.46 -2.52 -2.01
CA ASN A 765 30.29 -3.47 -1.25
C ASN A 765 31.77 -3.54 -1.71
N ARG A 766 32.05 -3.38 -3.01
CA ARG A 766 33.44 -3.34 -3.54
C ARG A 766 34.18 -2.08 -3.12
N ASP A 767 33.50 -0.94 -3.11
CA ASP A 767 34.06 0.34 -2.66
C ASP A 767 34.38 0.37 -1.14
N GLU A 768 34.05 -0.69 -0.38
CA GLU A 768 34.40 -0.84 1.05
C GLU A 768 35.56 -1.82 1.31
N HIS A 769 36.11 -2.47 0.27
CA HIS A 769 37.19 -3.47 0.38
C HIS A 769 38.39 -3.18 -0.55
N GLN A 770 38.70 -1.91 -0.81
CA GLN A 770 39.95 -1.52 -1.47
C GLN A 770 40.94 -0.94 -0.46
N ASP A 771 42.01 -1.69 -0.18
CA ASP A 771 43.17 -1.19 0.57
C ASP A 771 43.86 -0.03 -0.18
N PRO A 772 44.40 0.98 0.51
CA PRO A 772 44.95 2.19 -0.11
C PRO A 772 46.34 2.01 -0.75
N ALA A 773 46.81 0.76 -0.94
CA ALA A 773 48.18 0.45 -1.36
C ALA A 773 48.42 0.58 -2.89
N ASP A 774 47.50 0.09 -3.72
CA ASP A 774 47.79 -0.19 -5.15
C ASP A 774 47.69 1.03 -6.09
N THR A 775 47.58 2.26 -5.57
CA THR A 775 47.36 3.47 -6.42
C THR A 775 48.66 4.11 -6.93
N VAL A 776 49.73 3.32 -7.16
CA VAL A 776 51.06 3.84 -7.58
C VAL A 776 51.70 3.02 -8.73
N ALA A 777 50.91 2.57 -9.71
CA ALA A 777 51.44 2.01 -10.95
C ALA A 777 50.46 2.06 -12.14
N LEU A 778 50.17 3.24 -12.70
CA LEU A 778 49.69 3.45 -14.10
C LEU A 778 49.53 4.95 -14.44
N VAL A 779 50.65 5.68 -14.55
CA VAL A 779 50.69 7.02 -15.16
C VAL A 779 51.85 7.07 -16.17
N THR A 780 51.77 6.19 -17.17
CA THR A 780 52.64 6.18 -18.33
C THR A 780 51.84 5.76 -19.55
N GLU A 781 51.94 6.57 -20.60
CA GLU A 781 51.80 6.21 -22.01
C GLU A 781 50.63 5.32 -22.45
N LEU A 782 49.65 5.94 -23.11
CA LEU A 782 49.22 5.46 -24.43
C LEU A 782 48.74 6.64 -25.29
N ASN A 783 49.46 6.89 -26.37
CA ASN A 783 49.18 7.89 -27.40
C ASN A 783 49.70 7.32 -28.74
N VAL A 784 49.11 7.73 -29.87
CA VAL A 784 49.48 7.31 -31.25
C VAL A 784 49.03 5.90 -31.69
N ASN A 785 47.90 5.89 -32.39
CA ASN A 785 47.60 5.26 -33.70
C ASN A 785 47.84 3.77 -34.06
N ASP A 786 46.86 3.28 -34.84
CA ASP A 786 46.92 2.38 -36.02
C ASP A 786 47.56 0.99 -35.92
N GLY A 787 47.08 0.04 -36.75
CA GLY A 787 47.79 -1.23 -36.97
C GLY A 787 46.88 -2.45 -37.16
N GLN A 788 46.70 -2.81 -38.43
CA GLN A 788 46.08 -4.02 -38.96
C GLN A 788 46.69 -5.37 -38.51
N ASP A 789 45.82 -6.40 -38.50
CA ASP A 789 45.98 -7.75 -39.06
C ASP A 789 46.95 -8.83 -38.47
N GLU A 790 46.57 -10.07 -38.79
CA GLU A 790 47.34 -11.33 -38.94
C GLU A 790 48.06 -12.06 -37.77
N SER A 791 47.38 -13.12 -37.30
CA SER A 791 47.92 -14.49 -37.15
C SER A 791 48.93 -14.81 -36.01
N GLY A 792 49.20 -16.12 -35.81
CA GLY A 792 50.27 -16.64 -34.94
C GLY A 792 49.78 -17.63 -33.88
N GLU A 793 50.03 -18.93 -34.09
CA GLU A 793 49.55 -20.02 -33.22
C GLU A 793 50.46 -20.34 -32.01
N SER A 794 49.87 -21.05 -31.05
CA SER A 794 50.51 -22.03 -30.14
C SER A 794 51.40 -21.55 -28.98
N ILE A 795 51.04 -22.02 -27.78
CA ILE A 795 51.96 -22.33 -26.68
C ILE A 795 51.53 -23.69 -26.10
N THR A 796 52.46 -24.64 -25.98
CA THR A 796 52.26 -25.94 -25.34
C THR A 796 52.69 -25.95 -23.87
N LEU A 797 52.14 -26.89 -23.11
CA LEU A 797 52.51 -27.16 -21.70
C LEU A 797 53.73 -28.09 -21.61
N PRO A 798 54.47 -28.02 -20.48
CA PRO A 798 55.24 -29.15 -19.96
C PRO A 798 54.86 -29.54 -18.51
N GLU A 799 54.46 -30.80 -18.31
CA GLU A 799 55.17 -31.85 -17.52
C GLU A 799 56.18 -31.44 -16.41
N GLU A 800 56.34 -32.14 -15.27
CA GLU A 800 55.62 -33.30 -14.66
C GLU A 800 56.10 -33.53 -13.18
N VAL A 801 56.17 -34.80 -12.68
CA VAL A 801 56.90 -35.31 -11.48
C VAL A 801 56.20 -35.09 -10.09
N VAL A 802 56.00 -36.04 -9.13
CA VAL A 802 56.09 -37.53 -8.90
C VAL A 802 55.75 -37.74 -7.38
N LEU A 803 55.19 -38.81 -6.77
CA LEU A 803 54.51 -40.10 -7.07
C LEU A 803 53.70 -40.52 -5.80
N GLY A 804 52.94 -41.63 -5.81
CA GLY A 804 52.43 -42.29 -4.58
C GLY A 804 51.36 -43.38 -4.81
N ASP A 805 51.69 -44.65 -4.53
CA ASP A 805 50.93 -45.86 -4.89
C ASP A 805 49.73 -46.22 -3.96
N GLY A 806 48.83 -47.10 -4.45
CA GLY A 806 48.01 -47.97 -3.56
C GLY A 806 46.59 -48.36 -4.02
N GLU A 807 46.46 -49.47 -4.76
CA GLU A 807 45.42 -50.54 -4.70
C GLU A 807 43.89 -50.24 -4.50
N VAL A 808 42.91 -50.99 -5.06
CA VAL A 808 42.75 -51.90 -6.23
C VAL A 808 41.25 -52.28 -6.35
N ASP A 809 40.80 -52.79 -7.52
CA ASP A 809 39.52 -53.50 -7.78
C ASP A 809 38.14 -52.78 -7.65
N ASN A 810 37.08 -53.15 -8.39
CA ASN A 810 36.95 -53.67 -9.77
C ASN A 810 35.47 -53.62 -10.26
N ALA A 811 35.25 -53.86 -11.57
CA ALA A 811 33.99 -54.09 -12.31
C ALA A 811 32.90 -52.96 -12.27
N ALA A 812 32.28 -52.47 -13.35
CA ALA A 812 31.98 -52.92 -14.73
C ALA A 812 30.57 -53.54 -14.94
N GLU A 813 30.01 -53.20 -16.12
CA GLU A 813 28.90 -53.85 -16.85
C GLU A 813 27.46 -53.73 -16.26
N ASP A 814 26.38 -53.62 -17.06
CA ASP A 814 26.30 -53.56 -18.54
C ASP A 814 25.08 -52.78 -19.07
N LEU A 815 25.09 -52.47 -20.38
CA LEU A 815 23.98 -51.86 -21.14
C LEU A 815 23.91 -52.51 -22.52
N PRO A 816 22.74 -52.94 -23.02
CA PRO A 816 22.38 -52.44 -24.36
C PRO A 816 20.88 -52.24 -24.68
N ASP A 817 20.67 -51.23 -25.51
CA ASP A 817 19.64 -51.01 -26.53
C ASP A 817 18.67 -52.16 -26.92
N ARG A 818 17.38 -51.80 -27.06
CA ARG A 818 16.68 -51.58 -28.37
C ARG A 818 15.21 -51.19 -28.11
N LEU A 819 14.58 -50.22 -28.79
CA LEU A 819 14.40 -49.96 -30.22
C LEU A 819 13.54 -51.00 -30.99
N ASP A 820 12.23 -50.72 -30.99
CA ASP A 820 11.47 -50.20 -32.16
C ASP A 820 10.40 -51.08 -32.89
N PHE A 821 9.45 -50.37 -33.52
CA PHE A 821 8.46 -50.76 -34.55
C PHE A 821 7.17 -51.62 -34.26
N PHE A 822 6.04 -50.88 -34.17
CA PHE A 822 4.88 -50.89 -35.12
C PHE A 822 3.77 -52.01 -35.16
N GLU A 823 2.53 -51.53 -34.91
CA GLU A 823 1.33 -51.57 -35.80
C GLU A 823 0.07 -52.45 -35.50
N LYS A 824 -1.09 -51.87 -35.88
CA LYS A 824 -2.42 -52.48 -36.23
C LYS A 824 -3.22 -53.27 -35.19
N THR A 825 -4.28 -52.65 -34.65
CA THR A 825 -5.69 -52.82 -35.12
C THR A 825 -6.60 -51.77 -34.46
N ARG A 826 -7.25 -50.87 -35.20
CA ARG A 826 -8.54 -50.96 -35.94
C ARG A 826 -9.82 -50.92 -35.09
N SER A 827 -10.38 -49.70 -34.97
CA SER A 827 -11.81 -49.35 -35.11
C SER A 827 -12.89 -50.10 -34.31
N HIS A 828 -13.73 -49.35 -33.59
CA HIS A 828 -15.17 -49.28 -33.86
C HIS A 828 -15.75 -47.91 -33.43
N SER A 829 -16.92 -47.56 -33.95
CA SER A 829 -17.58 -46.26 -33.75
C SER A 829 -19.09 -46.45 -33.63
N THR A 830 -19.72 -45.76 -32.67
CA THR A 830 -21.18 -45.67 -32.57
C THR A 830 -21.61 -44.32 -32.02
N GLN A 831 -22.82 -43.90 -32.38
CA GLN A 831 -23.44 -42.62 -32.03
C GLN A 831 -24.53 -42.81 -30.96
N HIS A 832 -25.20 -41.71 -30.62
CA HIS A 832 -26.38 -41.60 -29.73
C HIS A 832 -26.04 -41.69 -28.22
N GLU A 833 -26.84 -41.09 -27.33
CA GLU A 833 -28.18 -40.52 -27.52
C GLU A 833 -28.42 -39.20 -26.77
N VAL A 834 -29.32 -38.36 -27.28
CA VAL A 834 -29.80 -37.13 -26.61
C VAL A 834 -30.99 -37.49 -25.73
N ARG A 835 -30.97 -37.11 -24.44
CA ARG A 835 -32.12 -37.30 -23.56
C ARG A 835 -32.61 -35.98 -22.97
N LEU A 836 -33.66 -35.45 -23.57
CA LEU A 836 -34.51 -34.43 -22.97
C LEU A 836 -35.24 -35.02 -21.75
N MET A 837 -35.41 -34.20 -20.72
CA MET A 837 -36.44 -34.40 -19.68
C MET A 837 -37.15 -33.07 -19.48
N GLN A 838 -38.47 -33.06 -19.68
CA GLN A 838 -39.33 -31.96 -19.30
C GLN A 838 -39.79 -32.18 -17.85
N GLY A 839 -39.83 -31.11 -17.07
CA GLY A 839 -40.40 -31.09 -15.72
C GLY A 839 -41.03 -29.71 -15.50
N GLU A 840 -42.32 -29.69 -15.23
CA GLU A 840 -43.16 -28.48 -15.30
C GLU A 840 -44.09 -28.45 -14.07
N VAL A 841 -44.44 -27.25 -13.59
CA VAL A 841 -45.33 -26.98 -12.42
C VAL A 841 -44.67 -27.40 -11.07
N SER A 842 -44.73 -26.65 -9.97
CA SER A 842 -45.74 -25.68 -9.52
C SER A 842 -45.18 -24.43 -8.83
N ILE A 843 -45.94 -23.34 -8.89
CA ILE A 843 -45.91 -22.23 -7.94
C ILE A 843 -46.85 -22.59 -6.77
N ALA A 844 -46.54 -22.10 -5.56
CA ALA A 844 -47.44 -22.16 -4.40
C ALA A 844 -47.21 -20.93 -3.50
N ASP A 845 -48.29 -20.23 -3.16
CA ASP A 845 -48.27 -18.99 -2.37
C ASP A 845 -48.02 -19.24 -0.87
N VAL A 846 -47.38 -18.28 -0.20
CA VAL A 846 -47.45 -18.11 1.26
C VAL A 846 -47.78 -16.64 1.55
N HIS A 847 -48.64 -16.40 2.52
CA HIS A 847 -49.34 -15.12 2.70
C HIS A 847 -48.46 -13.93 3.10
N ILE A 848 -48.88 -12.75 2.63
CA ILE A 848 -48.58 -11.46 3.25
C ILE A 848 -49.66 -11.23 4.32
N ASP A 849 -49.28 -11.30 5.60
CA ASP A 849 -50.16 -10.85 6.69
C ASP A 849 -49.94 -9.37 6.97
N GLN A 850 -50.99 -8.56 6.80
CA GLN A 850 -51.01 -7.15 7.18
C GLN A 850 -51.68 -7.01 8.55
N HIS A 851 -50.95 -6.52 9.55
CA HIS A 851 -51.57 -5.91 10.72
C HIS A 851 -50.95 -4.54 11.03
N LEU A 852 -51.82 -3.53 11.00
CA LEU A 852 -51.54 -2.13 11.27
C LEU A 852 -51.89 -1.75 12.71
N GLU A 853 -51.37 -0.60 13.13
CA GLU A 853 -51.80 0.19 14.30
C GLU A 853 -51.75 -0.46 15.70
N SER A 854 -50.74 -0.06 16.48
CA SER A 854 -50.96 1.06 17.42
C SER A 854 -49.64 1.54 18.02
N GLY A 855 -49.42 2.85 18.04
CA GLY A 855 -48.15 3.43 18.51
C GLY A 855 -48.18 3.88 19.97
N LYS A 856 -47.01 3.94 20.60
CA LYS A 856 -46.77 4.89 21.69
C LYS A 856 -45.33 5.40 21.71
N MET A 857 -45.21 6.72 21.66
CA MET A 857 -43.97 7.48 21.71
C MET A 857 -43.45 7.55 23.15
N MET A 858 -42.17 7.25 23.35
CA MET A 858 -41.42 7.72 24.52
C MET A 858 -39.96 7.97 24.15
N MET A 859 -39.48 9.18 24.43
CA MET A 859 -38.07 9.55 24.37
C MET A 859 -37.40 9.21 25.70
N LEU A 860 -36.15 8.74 25.66
CA LEU A 860 -35.05 9.16 26.53
C LEU A 860 -33.71 8.67 25.98
#